data_AF-A0ABC9AYZ3-F1
#
_entry.id   AF-A0ABC9AYZ3-F1
#
_cell.length_a   1.000
_cell.length_b   1.000
_cell.length_c   1.000
_cell.angle_alpha   90.00
_cell.angle_beta   90.00
_cell.angle_gamma   90.00
#
_symmetry.space_group_name_H-M   'P 1'
#
loop_
_entity.id
_entity.type
_entity.pdbx_description
1 polymer ?
#
loop_
_entity_poly.entity_id
_entity_poly.type
_entity_poly.pdbx_seq_one_letter_code
_entity_poly.pdbx_strand_id
1 'polypeptide(L)'
;MTTTPEERLAALRGFAGECDGGDDDELLRLLRDKPRPVCLAVLEPSSAAATTVAECLGAALRARAAARAGCRVRIVVADLAAFLNKKMGTGEWGPIRDAGRRNAEFLEAAVKALGGDGEEVEVEVLLASDEVRRRAGEYWGPLVMDVAGKFSVDGVLMGRERNKLTAGQFLSTVMQCADVFFFEADICHVAMDQREVNLLARDYCEASGRHNKPIILSYDMLAGLKEGQKVSNGDPSSAIFMEDDESEVNKKINKAFCPPGIVEANPCLEYIKHIVLPWSGNFAVMRTEANGGNKTYNEIEELFEDYHSGALHPADAKASLKKAINEILKSIRDNLVHFKSSGADVLLNGVKSTPSTDDDLPSRMPAMTPEKRFEILHSIAQKNECKEENELKQLLQEKPSPICYDGFEPSGRMHIAQGVGKAINIDKMLEAGCKVKIWIADWFAMLNNKMGGNLNQIRTVGLYMIEIWKALGMNLKGVEFLWASEEIENRSDEYWSLVMDIAQEKTFNRIIKCCTIMGRKDTDVLTAAQILYPLMQCADIFFLEVDICQMGLDQKRVNMLARDYCKASRSPIILSHHMLPGIKEGQEKMSKSDPSSAIFMEDSESQVNEKIGQAFCPHKVTERNPCLEYIEYIVLPKSGRFDVLRNETDSSNRTYSTIEELKEDYRCGILHPDDVKLALAKAINEILQPVRDHFETHPDAKALLDTVKAYRGTSGSQMQSGAVPEHSINKEHEGSACL
;
A
#
# COMPACT_ATOMS: atom_id res chain seq x y z
N MET A 1 31.81 -20.33 -19.97
CA MET A 1 31.64 -20.54 -21.43
C MET A 1 31.79 -19.21 -22.13
N THR A 2 32.61 -19.12 -23.18
CA THR A 2 32.79 -17.92 -24.01
C THR A 2 31.74 -17.94 -25.13
N THR A 3 30.48 -17.64 -24.80
CA THR A 3 29.40 -17.47 -25.78
C THR A 3 29.34 -16.02 -26.24
N THR A 4 29.18 -15.79 -27.54
CA THR A 4 29.05 -14.42 -28.07
C THR A 4 27.71 -13.81 -27.64
N PRO A 5 27.57 -12.47 -27.59
CA PRO A 5 26.28 -11.83 -27.33
C PRO A 5 25.16 -12.34 -28.26
N GLU A 6 25.47 -12.64 -29.52
CA GLU A 6 24.54 -13.16 -30.51
C GLU A 6 24.09 -14.59 -30.20
N GLU A 7 24.99 -15.47 -29.74
CA GLU A 7 24.65 -16.82 -29.28
C GLU A 7 23.80 -16.79 -28.00
N ARG A 8 24.10 -15.86 -27.09
CA ARG A 8 23.32 -15.64 -25.86
C ARG A 8 21.92 -15.14 -26.18
N LEU A 9 21.80 -14.21 -27.13
CA LEU A 9 20.53 -13.70 -27.63
C LEU A 9 19.67 -14.83 -28.23
N ALA A 10 20.26 -15.66 -29.10
CA ALA A 10 19.57 -16.80 -29.70
C ALA A 10 19.07 -17.79 -28.62
N ALA A 11 19.86 -18.04 -27.57
CA ALA A 11 19.47 -18.89 -26.45
C ALA A 11 18.31 -18.29 -25.63
N LEU A 12 18.25 -16.96 -25.45
CA LEU A 12 17.11 -16.31 -24.79
C LEU A 12 15.85 -16.35 -25.66
N ARG A 13 15.98 -16.12 -26.97
CA ARG A 13 14.86 -16.15 -27.92
C ARG A 13 14.27 -17.54 -28.12
N GLY A 14 15.08 -18.60 -28.08
CA GLY A 14 14.59 -19.97 -28.23
C GLY A 14 13.55 -20.39 -27.18
N PHE A 15 13.43 -19.63 -26.07
CA PHE A 15 12.52 -19.92 -24.97
C PHE A 15 11.54 -18.78 -24.66
N ALA A 16 11.57 -17.70 -25.44
CA ALA A 16 10.77 -16.51 -25.26
C ALA A 16 9.97 -16.15 -26.52
N GLY A 17 8.82 -15.50 -26.33
CA GLY A 17 8.01 -14.93 -27.40
C GLY A 17 8.39 -13.48 -27.70
N GLU A 18 7.39 -12.67 -28.02
CA GLU A 18 7.53 -11.25 -28.39
C GLU A 18 8.26 -10.42 -27.32
N CYS A 19 9.00 -9.39 -27.76
CA CYS A 19 9.71 -8.43 -26.91
C CYS A 19 9.21 -7.01 -27.19
N ASP A 20 9.17 -6.16 -26.16
CA ASP A 20 8.85 -4.74 -26.30
C ASP A 20 10.09 -3.86 -26.11
N GLY A 21 10.18 -2.75 -26.86
CA GLY A 21 11.12 -1.67 -26.54
C GLY A 21 12.36 -1.47 -27.43
N GLY A 22 12.47 -2.14 -28.58
CA GLY A 22 13.52 -1.88 -29.56
C GLY A 22 14.37 -3.11 -29.87
N ASP A 23 13.77 -4.04 -30.62
CA ASP A 23 14.38 -5.16 -31.35
C ASP A 23 15.40 -6.01 -30.56
N ASP A 24 15.91 -7.05 -31.20
CA ASP A 24 17.07 -7.80 -30.70
C ASP A 24 18.26 -6.89 -30.33
N ASP A 25 18.29 -5.65 -30.81
CA ASP A 25 19.30 -4.63 -30.53
C ASP A 25 19.39 -4.19 -29.06
N GLU A 26 18.27 -3.91 -28.37
CA GLU A 26 18.32 -3.51 -26.94
C GLU A 26 18.84 -4.66 -26.08
N LEU A 27 18.39 -5.88 -26.36
CA LEU A 27 18.82 -7.09 -25.67
C LEU A 27 20.28 -7.41 -25.99
N LEU A 28 20.70 -7.30 -27.25
CA LEU A 28 22.09 -7.50 -27.67
C LEU A 28 23.03 -6.47 -27.03
N ARG A 29 22.60 -5.21 -26.93
CA ARG A 29 23.32 -4.16 -26.21
C ARG A 29 23.47 -4.50 -24.73
N LEU A 30 22.39 -4.91 -24.05
CA LEU A 30 22.46 -5.36 -22.66
C LEU A 30 23.45 -6.53 -22.49
N LEU A 31 23.40 -7.52 -23.38
CA LEU A 31 24.28 -8.69 -23.32
C LEU A 31 25.75 -8.34 -23.59
N ARG A 32 26.03 -7.28 -24.37
CA ARG A 32 27.38 -6.72 -24.58
C ARG A 32 27.87 -5.96 -23.35
N ASP A 33 27.02 -5.09 -22.80
CA ASP A 33 27.40 -4.13 -21.76
C ASP A 33 27.43 -4.76 -20.36
N LYS A 34 26.55 -5.73 -20.10
CA LYS A 34 26.41 -6.42 -18.81
C LYS A 34 26.74 -7.91 -18.97
N PRO A 35 27.89 -8.39 -18.43
CA PRO A 35 28.26 -9.80 -18.56
C PRO A 35 27.23 -10.75 -17.95
N ARG A 36 26.63 -10.37 -16.81
CA ARG A 36 25.68 -11.19 -16.05
C ARG A 36 24.40 -10.42 -15.72
N PRO A 37 23.51 -10.18 -16.71
CA PRO A 37 22.24 -9.52 -16.47
C PRO A 37 21.34 -10.41 -15.60
N VAL A 38 20.44 -9.79 -14.84
CA VAL A 38 19.47 -10.46 -13.98
C VAL A 38 18.19 -10.68 -14.79
N CYS A 39 17.82 -11.95 -14.96
CA CYS A 39 16.55 -12.36 -15.54
C CYS A 39 15.59 -12.72 -14.41
N LEU A 40 14.52 -11.95 -14.28
CA LEU A 40 13.46 -12.15 -13.30
C LEU A 40 12.29 -12.89 -13.94
N ALA A 41 11.93 -14.04 -13.39
CA ALA A 41 10.69 -14.74 -13.68
C ALA A 41 9.78 -14.67 -12.45
N VAL A 42 8.47 -14.48 -12.67
CA VAL A 42 7.49 -14.38 -11.59
C VAL A 42 6.45 -15.49 -11.73
N LEU A 43 6.16 -16.18 -10.63
CA LEU A 43 5.12 -17.19 -10.54
C LEU A 43 4.14 -16.83 -9.43
N GLU A 44 2.90 -16.52 -9.78
CA GLU A 44 1.84 -16.33 -8.80
C GLU A 44 1.21 -17.68 -8.41
N PRO A 45 1.04 -17.98 -7.11
CA PRO A 45 0.19 -19.08 -6.66
C PRO A 45 -1.25 -18.92 -7.17
N SER A 46 -1.64 -19.72 -8.17
CA SER A 46 -2.84 -19.48 -8.98
C SER A 46 -4.04 -20.36 -8.62
N SER A 47 -3.83 -21.56 -8.06
CA SER A 47 -4.88 -22.57 -7.86
C SER A 47 -4.97 -23.09 -6.41
N ALA A 48 -6.20 -23.38 -5.96
CA ALA A 48 -6.47 -23.97 -4.65
C ALA A 48 -6.05 -25.45 -4.51
N ALA A 49 -5.63 -26.09 -5.61
CA ALA A 49 -5.44 -27.53 -5.66
C ALA A 49 -3.98 -27.95 -5.83
N ALA A 50 -3.21 -27.26 -6.67
CA ALA A 50 -1.83 -27.64 -7.03
C ALA A 50 -1.22 -26.70 -8.10
N THR A 51 0.11 -26.69 -8.22
CA THR A 51 0.79 -26.01 -9.33
C THR A 51 0.90 -26.90 -10.54
N THR A 52 0.70 -26.34 -11.73
CA THR A 52 0.74 -27.12 -12.96
C THR A 52 2.17 -27.41 -13.41
N VAL A 53 2.34 -28.51 -14.14
CA VAL A 53 3.58 -28.85 -14.85
C VAL A 53 3.98 -27.72 -15.81
N ALA A 54 3.02 -27.10 -16.49
CA ALA A 54 3.26 -26.02 -17.43
C ALA A 54 3.86 -24.77 -16.75
N GLU A 55 3.32 -24.41 -15.59
CA GLU A 55 3.81 -23.28 -14.80
C GLU A 55 5.20 -23.57 -14.21
N CYS A 56 5.33 -24.67 -13.45
CA CYS A 56 6.55 -24.99 -12.71
C CYS A 56 7.70 -25.42 -13.63
N LEU A 57 7.48 -26.45 -14.47
CA LEU A 57 8.55 -26.96 -15.33
C LEU A 57 8.87 -25.98 -16.45
N GLY A 58 7.85 -25.28 -16.97
CA GLY A 58 8.07 -24.21 -17.93
C GLY A 58 8.95 -23.11 -17.36
N ALA A 59 8.71 -22.67 -16.12
CA ALA A 59 9.56 -21.67 -15.46
C ALA A 59 10.99 -22.18 -15.24
N ALA A 60 11.16 -23.43 -14.78
CA ALA A 60 12.48 -24.03 -14.57
C ALA A 60 13.27 -24.19 -15.88
N LEU A 61 12.61 -24.60 -16.98
CA LEU A 61 13.23 -24.71 -18.30
C LEU A 61 13.66 -23.36 -18.86
N ARG A 62 12.79 -22.34 -18.78
CA ARG A 62 13.10 -20.95 -19.15
C ARG A 62 14.24 -20.38 -18.32
N ALA A 63 14.26 -20.66 -17.02
CA ALA A 63 15.32 -20.27 -16.12
C ALA A 63 16.66 -20.90 -16.50
N ARG A 64 16.69 -22.21 -16.78
CA ARG A 64 17.90 -22.87 -17.29
C ARG A 64 18.38 -22.27 -18.61
N ALA A 65 17.47 -21.98 -19.53
CA ALA A 65 17.82 -21.34 -20.80
C ALA A 65 18.47 -19.96 -20.59
N ALA A 66 17.88 -19.12 -19.74
CA ALA A 66 18.45 -17.83 -19.38
C ALA A 66 19.81 -17.97 -18.68
N ALA A 67 19.98 -18.95 -17.79
CA ALA A 67 21.25 -19.22 -17.14
C ALA A 67 22.34 -19.66 -18.14
N ARG A 68 21.98 -20.51 -19.12
CA ARG A 68 22.88 -20.90 -20.23
C ARG A 68 23.23 -19.73 -21.15
N ALA A 69 22.33 -18.76 -21.27
CA ALA A 69 22.62 -17.47 -21.91
C ALA A 69 23.48 -16.52 -21.05
N GLY A 70 23.98 -16.97 -19.89
CA GLY A 70 24.87 -16.20 -19.02
C GLY A 70 24.16 -15.23 -18.08
N CYS A 71 22.84 -15.31 -17.94
CA CYS A 71 22.09 -14.50 -16.98
C CYS A 71 22.22 -15.07 -15.55
N ARG A 72 22.12 -14.20 -14.54
CA ARG A 72 21.70 -14.62 -13.18
C ARG A 72 20.19 -14.70 -13.19
N VAL A 73 19.61 -15.77 -12.66
CA VAL A 73 18.16 -15.96 -12.75
C VAL A 73 17.54 -15.94 -11.37
N ARG A 74 16.46 -15.17 -11.21
CA ARG A 74 15.62 -15.13 -10.01
C ARG A 74 14.22 -15.56 -10.39
N ILE A 75 13.73 -16.63 -9.79
CA ILE A 75 12.33 -17.06 -9.89
C ILE A 75 11.64 -16.63 -8.59
N VAL A 76 10.78 -15.64 -8.68
CA VAL A 76 10.02 -15.13 -7.53
C VAL A 76 8.64 -15.76 -7.50
N VAL A 77 8.36 -16.49 -6.42
CA VAL A 77 7.01 -16.95 -6.10
C VAL A 77 6.26 -15.78 -5.42
N ALA A 78 5.36 -15.14 -6.17
CA ALA A 78 4.66 -13.92 -5.79
C ALA A 78 3.41 -14.19 -4.95
N ASP A 79 3.62 -14.75 -3.75
CA ASP A 79 2.55 -15.07 -2.79
C ASP A 79 1.81 -13.82 -2.27
N LEU A 80 2.49 -12.68 -2.09
CA LEU A 80 1.85 -11.40 -1.77
C LEU A 80 0.90 -10.91 -2.88
N ALA A 81 1.31 -10.98 -4.14
CA ALA A 81 0.47 -10.61 -5.27
C ALA A 81 -0.75 -11.55 -5.37
N ALA A 82 -0.54 -12.86 -5.17
CA ALA A 82 -1.63 -13.83 -5.13
C ALA A 82 -2.64 -13.54 -4.00
N PHE A 83 -2.17 -13.14 -2.82
CA PHE A 83 -3.02 -12.70 -1.72
C PHE A 83 -3.86 -11.48 -2.10
N LEU A 84 -3.23 -10.42 -2.60
CA LEU A 84 -3.91 -9.18 -2.99
C LEU A 84 -4.90 -9.38 -4.14
N ASN A 85 -4.60 -10.30 -5.05
CA ASN A 85 -5.44 -10.67 -6.19
C ASN A 85 -6.54 -11.68 -5.83
N LYS A 86 -6.69 -12.07 -4.56
CA LYS A 86 -7.66 -13.08 -4.08
C LYS A 86 -7.58 -14.39 -4.85
N LYS A 87 -6.36 -14.83 -5.19
CA LYS A 87 -6.14 -16.15 -5.80
C LYS A 87 -6.57 -17.26 -4.84
N MET A 88 -6.79 -18.46 -5.40
CA MET A 88 -7.29 -19.65 -4.69
C MET A 88 -8.68 -19.54 -4.05
N GLY A 89 -9.40 -18.43 -4.21
CA GLY A 89 -10.79 -18.27 -3.78
C GLY A 89 -11.01 -18.15 -2.26
N THR A 90 -9.97 -18.33 -1.44
CA THR A 90 -10.06 -18.18 0.02
C THR A 90 -9.85 -16.74 0.47
N GLY A 91 -8.98 -15.98 -0.21
CA GLY A 91 -8.52 -14.68 0.28
C GLY A 91 -7.77 -14.77 1.61
N GLU A 92 -7.36 -15.97 2.03
CA GLU A 92 -6.70 -16.20 3.31
C GLU A 92 -5.18 -16.30 3.11
N TRP A 93 -4.43 -15.59 3.96
CA TRP A 93 -2.97 -15.53 3.86
C TRP A 93 -2.28 -16.89 4.06
N GLY A 94 -2.68 -17.65 5.09
CA GLY A 94 -2.05 -18.92 5.44
C GLY A 94 -2.00 -19.92 4.28
N PRO A 95 -3.16 -20.30 3.70
CA PRO A 95 -3.21 -21.19 2.55
C PRO A 95 -2.38 -20.71 1.35
N ILE A 96 -2.42 -19.40 1.05
CA ILE A 96 -1.67 -18.81 -0.08
C ILE A 96 -0.17 -18.94 0.16
N ARG A 97 0.30 -18.64 1.37
CA ARG A 97 1.71 -18.76 1.74
C ARG A 97 2.19 -20.22 1.72
N ASP A 98 1.35 -21.15 2.17
CA ASP A 98 1.66 -22.59 2.09
C ASP A 98 1.76 -23.07 0.64
N ALA A 99 0.87 -22.61 -0.23
CA ALA A 99 0.97 -22.87 -1.67
C ALA A 99 2.25 -22.26 -2.26
N GLY A 100 2.59 -21.02 -1.89
CA GLY A 100 3.82 -20.36 -2.31
C GLY A 100 5.08 -21.15 -1.91
N ARG A 101 5.17 -21.62 -0.66
CA ARG A 101 6.28 -22.48 -0.21
C ARG A 101 6.37 -23.77 -0.99
N ARG A 102 5.26 -24.49 -1.18
CA ARG A 102 5.23 -25.71 -1.98
C ARG A 102 5.71 -25.46 -3.42
N ASN A 103 5.30 -24.35 -4.02
CA ASN A 103 5.71 -23.99 -5.38
C ASN A 103 7.21 -23.71 -5.46
N ALA A 104 7.78 -23.04 -4.46
CA ALA A 104 9.21 -22.82 -4.37
C ALA A 104 9.97 -24.16 -4.26
N GLU A 105 9.52 -25.08 -3.40
CA GLU A 105 10.12 -26.42 -3.26
C GLU A 105 10.10 -27.20 -4.59
N PHE A 106 8.98 -27.18 -5.31
CA PHE A 106 8.88 -27.83 -6.62
C PHE A 106 9.81 -27.20 -7.65
N LEU A 107 9.92 -25.87 -7.67
CA LEU A 107 10.82 -25.15 -8.58
C LEU A 107 12.28 -25.48 -8.28
N GLU A 108 12.70 -25.47 -7.01
CA GLU A 108 14.05 -25.84 -6.60
C GLU A 108 14.39 -27.29 -7.00
N ALA A 109 13.48 -28.22 -6.76
CA ALA A 109 13.64 -29.61 -7.16
C ALA A 109 13.71 -29.78 -8.68
N ALA A 110 12.90 -29.03 -9.44
CA ALA A 110 12.92 -29.04 -10.90
C ALA A 110 14.22 -28.46 -11.47
N VAL A 111 14.68 -27.31 -10.95
CA VAL A 111 15.95 -26.69 -11.32
C VAL A 111 17.12 -27.65 -11.03
N LYS A 112 17.12 -28.29 -9.87
CA LYS A 112 18.14 -29.28 -9.50
C LYS A 112 18.13 -30.50 -10.42
N ALA A 113 16.95 -31.04 -10.74
CA ALA A 113 16.81 -32.17 -11.66
C ALA A 113 17.30 -31.85 -13.08
N LEU A 114 17.17 -30.59 -13.50
CA LEU A 114 17.67 -30.08 -14.78
C LEU A 114 19.18 -29.81 -14.82
N GLY A 115 19.84 -29.71 -13.66
CA GLY A 115 21.21 -29.20 -13.50
C GLY A 115 22.36 -30.19 -13.71
N GLY A 116 22.12 -31.51 -13.67
CA GLY A 116 23.15 -32.54 -13.89
C GLY A 116 24.36 -32.49 -12.93
N ASP A 117 25.16 -33.55 -12.89
CA ASP A 117 26.41 -33.57 -12.12
C ASP A 117 27.45 -32.66 -12.80
N GLY A 118 27.56 -31.40 -12.36
CA GLY A 118 28.70 -30.51 -12.68
C GLY A 118 28.40 -29.18 -13.39
N GLU A 119 27.15 -28.85 -13.74
CA GLU A 119 26.77 -27.47 -14.16
C GLU A 119 26.29 -26.68 -12.93
N GLU A 120 27.07 -25.68 -12.49
CA GLU A 120 26.61 -24.68 -11.51
C GLU A 120 25.63 -23.73 -12.21
N VAL A 121 24.33 -24.05 -12.14
CA VAL A 121 23.26 -23.19 -12.65
C VAL A 121 22.87 -22.18 -11.57
N GLU A 122 23.21 -20.90 -11.76
CA GLU A 122 22.90 -19.81 -10.83
C GLU A 122 21.43 -19.34 -10.99
N VAL A 123 20.51 -20.17 -10.48
CA VAL A 123 19.07 -19.88 -10.37
C VAL A 123 18.69 -19.80 -8.90
N GLU A 124 18.20 -18.64 -8.47
CA GLU A 124 17.66 -18.39 -7.13
C GLU A 124 16.13 -18.53 -7.18
N VAL A 125 15.56 -19.37 -6.33
CA VAL A 125 14.10 -19.43 -6.11
C VAL A 125 13.80 -18.66 -4.83
N LEU A 126 12.94 -17.64 -4.92
CA LEU A 126 12.66 -16.71 -3.83
C LEU A 126 11.16 -16.67 -3.55
N LEU A 127 10.78 -16.61 -2.29
CA LEU A 127 9.41 -16.33 -1.89
C LEU A 127 9.26 -14.83 -1.63
N ALA A 128 8.35 -14.15 -2.34
CA ALA A 128 8.22 -12.70 -2.29
C ALA A 128 8.01 -12.18 -0.85
N SER A 129 7.12 -12.82 -0.09
CA SER A 129 6.84 -12.41 1.29
C SER A 129 8.03 -12.50 2.25
N ASP A 130 8.93 -13.47 2.04
CA ASP A 130 10.11 -13.62 2.90
C ASP A 130 11.17 -12.56 2.55
N GLU A 131 11.38 -12.28 1.26
CA GLU A 131 12.32 -11.24 0.82
C GLU A 131 11.83 -9.83 1.19
N VAL A 132 10.55 -9.54 1.00
CA VAL A 132 9.95 -8.26 1.42
C VAL A 132 10.04 -8.09 2.93
N ARG A 133 9.79 -9.13 3.74
CA ARG A 133 9.96 -9.06 5.20
C ARG A 133 11.42 -8.77 5.57
N ARG A 134 12.36 -9.47 4.95
CA ARG A 134 13.80 -9.35 5.25
C ARG A 134 14.37 -7.97 4.94
N ARG A 135 13.87 -7.33 3.87
CA ARG A 135 14.35 -6.03 3.36
C ARG A 135 13.25 -4.98 3.32
N ALA A 136 12.36 -4.98 4.32
CA ALA A 136 11.18 -4.11 4.33
C ALA A 136 11.52 -2.61 4.21
N GLY A 137 12.61 -2.18 4.83
CA GLY A 137 13.11 -0.80 4.76
C GLY A 137 13.59 -0.37 3.37
N GLU A 138 13.92 -1.30 2.48
CA GLU A 138 14.27 -1.02 1.08
C GLU A 138 13.03 -1.03 0.17
N TYR A 139 11.99 -1.75 0.56
CA TYR A 139 10.85 -2.06 -0.30
C TYR A 139 9.71 -1.04 -0.19
N TRP A 140 9.20 -0.77 1.01
CA TRP A 140 7.94 -0.02 1.14
C TRP A 140 8.10 1.47 0.88
N GLY A 141 8.83 2.18 1.76
CA GLY A 141 9.04 3.62 1.64
C GLY A 141 9.85 4.01 0.39
N PRO A 142 11.05 3.44 0.18
CA PRO A 142 11.91 3.86 -0.93
C PRO A 142 11.42 3.45 -2.32
N LEU A 143 10.56 2.44 -2.43
CA LEU A 143 10.18 1.88 -3.73
C LEU A 143 8.67 1.85 -3.96
N VAL A 144 7.89 1.11 -3.18
CA VAL A 144 6.43 1.01 -3.39
C VAL A 144 5.76 2.38 -3.31
N MET A 145 6.07 3.19 -2.29
CA MET A 145 5.51 4.54 -2.16
C MET A 145 6.01 5.48 -3.25
N ASP A 146 7.28 5.38 -3.66
CA ASP A 146 7.82 6.23 -4.73
C ASP A 146 7.15 5.92 -6.07
N VAL A 147 7.05 4.63 -6.44
CA VAL A 147 6.27 4.16 -7.61
C VAL A 147 4.84 4.71 -7.53
N ALA A 148 4.17 4.56 -6.38
CA ALA A 148 2.82 5.04 -6.19
C ALA A 148 2.70 6.58 -6.37
N GLY A 149 3.74 7.33 -6.01
CA GLY A 149 3.81 8.78 -6.16
C GLY A 149 4.03 9.25 -7.61
N LYS A 150 4.58 8.41 -8.50
CA LYS A 150 4.85 8.76 -9.90
C LYS A 150 3.65 8.58 -10.83
N PHE A 151 2.70 7.73 -10.46
CA PHE A 151 1.58 7.38 -11.33
C PHE A 151 0.25 7.94 -10.84
N SER A 152 -0.57 8.37 -11.80
CA SER A 152 -1.99 8.61 -11.54
C SER A 152 -2.72 7.29 -11.28
N VAL A 153 -3.89 7.37 -10.64
CA VAL A 153 -4.78 6.22 -10.48
C VAL A 153 -5.09 5.55 -11.82
N ASP A 154 -5.39 6.31 -12.87
CA ASP A 154 -5.72 5.74 -14.18
C ASP A 154 -4.52 5.08 -14.86
N GLY A 155 -3.31 5.63 -14.66
CA GLY A 155 -2.07 5.01 -15.13
C GLY A 155 -1.86 3.62 -14.55
N VAL A 156 -2.12 3.41 -13.25
CA VAL A 156 -2.02 2.09 -12.61
C VAL A 156 -3.18 1.17 -12.98
N LEU A 157 -4.37 1.73 -13.24
CA LEU A 157 -5.53 0.92 -13.64
C LEU A 157 -5.36 0.32 -15.03
N MET A 158 -4.69 1.00 -15.95
CA MET A 158 -4.44 0.52 -17.32
C MET A 158 -5.74 0.09 -18.02
N GLY A 159 -6.78 0.91 -17.93
CA GLY A 159 -8.10 0.61 -18.51
C GLY A 159 -8.98 -0.37 -17.73
N ARG A 160 -8.50 -0.97 -16.64
CA ARG A 160 -9.34 -1.81 -15.76
C ARG A 160 -10.43 -0.99 -15.09
N GLU A 161 -11.64 -1.54 -15.05
CA GLU A 161 -12.80 -0.86 -14.47
C GLU A 161 -12.72 -0.75 -12.93
N ARG A 162 -12.71 0.48 -12.41
CA ARG A 162 -12.61 0.80 -10.98
C ARG A 162 -13.64 0.09 -10.08
N ASN A 163 -14.85 -0.15 -10.58
CA ASN A 163 -15.95 -0.78 -9.83
C ASN A 163 -15.83 -2.31 -9.72
N LYS A 164 -14.95 -2.94 -10.49
CA LYS A 164 -14.72 -4.39 -10.47
C LYS A 164 -13.48 -4.80 -9.66
N LEU A 165 -12.77 -3.84 -9.09
CA LEU A 165 -11.49 -4.08 -8.40
C LEU A 165 -11.60 -3.93 -6.88
N THR A 166 -10.83 -4.76 -6.17
CA THR A 166 -10.45 -4.49 -4.77
C THR A 166 -9.30 -3.47 -4.74
N ALA A 167 -9.11 -2.82 -3.59
CA ALA A 167 -7.94 -1.98 -3.39
C ALA A 167 -6.64 -2.82 -3.39
N GLY A 168 -6.74 -4.11 -3.02
CA GLY A 168 -5.64 -5.06 -3.07
C GLY A 168 -5.16 -5.31 -4.50
N GLN A 169 -6.06 -5.54 -5.45
CA GLN A 169 -5.70 -5.72 -6.86
C GLN A 169 -5.02 -4.48 -7.47
N PHE A 170 -5.42 -3.28 -7.01
CA PHE A 170 -4.74 -2.03 -7.38
C PHE A 170 -3.34 -1.96 -6.76
N LEU A 171 -3.20 -2.25 -5.47
CA LEU A 171 -1.93 -2.29 -4.75
C LEU A 171 -0.96 -3.32 -5.35
N SER A 172 -1.46 -4.50 -5.74
CA SER A 172 -0.66 -5.55 -6.37
C SER A 172 0.05 -5.06 -7.63
N THR A 173 -0.58 -4.20 -8.43
CA THR A 173 0.05 -3.63 -9.64
C THR A 173 1.17 -2.66 -9.30
N VAL A 174 1.00 -1.83 -8.26
CA VAL A 174 2.05 -0.93 -7.76
C VAL A 174 3.24 -1.76 -7.25
N MET A 175 2.95 -2.80 -6.47
CA MET A 175 3.95 -3.72 -5.93
C MET A 175 4.69 -4.48 -7.02
N GLN A 176 4.00 -5.01 -8.03
CA GLN A 176 4.64 -5.71 -9.16
C GLN A 176 5.60 -4.80 -9.94
N CYS A 177 5.25 -3.52 -10.12
CA CYS A 177 6.18 -2.55 -10.71
C CYS A 177 7.41 -2.31 -9.80
N ALA A 178 7.21 -2.23 -8.49
CA ALA A 178 8.31 -2.14 -7.52
C ALA A 178 9.20 -3.41 -7.53
N ASP A 179 8.61 -4.60 -7.62
CA ASP A 179 9.31 -5.89 -7.60
C ASP A 179 10.42 -5.97 -8.67
N VAL A 180 10.16 -5.43 -9.87
CA VAL A 180 11.14 -5.36 -10.96
C VAL A 180 12.46 -4.73 -10.50
N PHE A 181 12.40 -3.66 -9.70
CA PHE A 181 13.59 -2.98 -9.19
C PHE A 181 14.10 -3.57 -7.88
N PHE A 182 13.21 -4.07 -7.03
CA PHE A 182 13.57 -4.70 -5.76
C PHE A 182 14.41 -5.97 -5.96
N PHE A 183 14.08 -6.74 -7.01
CA PHE A 183 14.82 -7.91 -7.47
C PHE A 183 15.85 -7.58 -8.56
N GLU A 184 16.14 -6.30 -8.80
CA GLU A 184 17.20 -5.80 -9.69
C GLU A 184 17.14 -6.36 -11.12
N ALA A 185 15.95 -6.56 -11.66
CA ALA A 185 15.77 -7.18 -12.96
C ALA A 185 16.29 -6.28 -14.09
N ASP A 186 17.12 -6.85 -14.95
CA ASP A 186 17.45 -6.25 -16.25
C ASP A 186 16.51 -6.79 -17.34
N ILE A 187 16.05 -8.04 -17.18
CA ILE A 187 15.12 -8.73 -18.07
C ILE A 187 13.96 -9.25 -17.21
N CYS A 188 12.73 -8.87 -17.54
CA CYS A 188 11.51 -9.43 -16.96
C CYS A 188 10.96 -10.49 -17.92
N HIS A 189 11.12 -11.76 -17.57
CA HIS A 189 10.65 -12.88 -18.34
C HIS A 189 9.27 -13.33 -17.85
N VAL A 190 8.21 -12.86 -18.51
CA VAL A 190 6.84 -12.92 -17.99
C VAL A 190 5.86 -13.46 -19.02
N ALA A 191 4.74 -14.01 -18.58
CA ALA A 191 3.67 -14.42 -19.49
C ALA A 191 3.02 -13.19 -20.16
N MET A 192 2.46 -13.36 -21.36
CA MET A 192 1.81 -12.27 -22.12
C MET A 192 0.71 -11.52 -21.35
N ASP A 193 -0.01 -12.19 -20.44
CA ASP A 193 -1.05 -11.58 -19.59
C ASP A 193 -0.49 -10.70 -18.46
N GLN A 194 0.81 -10.82 -18.16
CA GLN A 194 1.55 -9.97 -17.22
C GLN A 194 2.35 -8.87 -17.93
N ARG A 195 2.27 -8.78 -19.26
CA ARG A 195 3.09 -7.84 -20.04
C ARG A 195 2.82 -6.38 -19.67
N GLU A 196 1.55 -5.97 -19.64
CA GLU A 196 1.16 -4.57 -19.41
C GLU A 196 1.68 -4.03 -18.06
N VAL A 197 1.56 -4.81 -16.99
CA VAL A 197 2.06 -4.38 -15.67
C VAL A 197 3.59 -4.26 -15.63
N ASN A 198 4.31 -5.06 -16.42
CA ASN A 198 5.76 -4.95 -16.51
C ASN A 198 6.20 -3.77 -17.39
N LEU A 199 5.39 -3.35 -18.36
CA LEU A 199 5.62 -2.10 -19.10
C LEU A 199 5.53 -0.86 -18.18
N LEU A 200 4.70 -0.91 -17.14
CA LEU A 200 4.64 0.14 -16.12
C LEU A 200 6.00 0.37 -15.44
N ALA A 201 6.85 -0.66 -15.32
CA ALA A 201 8.20 -0.50 -14.80
C ALA A 201 9.10 0.32 -15.75
N ARG A 202 8.92 0.20 -17.08
CA ARG A 202 9.62 1.04 -18.05
C ARG A 202 9.16 2.49 -17.96
N ASP A 203 7.86 2.72 -17.80
CA ASP A 203 7.29 4.06 -17.61
C ASP A 203 7.80 4.69 -16.30
N TYR A 204 7.97 3.88 -15.24
CA TYR A 204 8.51 4.34 -13.97
C TYR A 204 9.96 4.81 -14.11
N CYS A 205 10.77 4.15 -14.95
CA CYS A 205 12.11 4.61 -15.25
C CYS A 205 12.10 6.01 -15.88
N GLU A 206 11.19 6.27 -16.82
CA GLU A 206 11.05 7.59 -17.44
C GLU A 206 10.62 8.64 -16.41
N ALA A 207 9.58 8.37 -15.64
CA ALA A 207 9.05 9.28 -14.62
C ALA A 207 10.04 9.58 -13.49
N SER A 208 10.97 8.64 -13.22
CA SER A 208 11.98 8.76 -12.16
C SER A 208 13.35 9.20 -12.69
N GLY A 209 13.50 9.41 -14.00
CA GLY A 209 14.79 9.74 -14.62
C GLY A 209 15.83 8.62 -14.54
N ARG A 210 15.41 7.36 -14.40
CA ARG A 210 16.30 6.19 -14.44
C ARG A 210 16.60 5.83 -15.89
N HIS A 211 17.88 5.66 -16.22
CA HIS A 211 18.31 5.39 -17.59
C HIS A 211 18.21 3.92 -18.01
N ASN A 212 18.35 3.00 -17.06
CA ASN A 212 18.33 1.56 -17.33
C ASN A 212 16.89 1.04 -17.19
N LYS A 213 16.24 0.82 -18.34
CA LYS A 213 14.90 0.24 -18.40
C LYS A 213 15.00 -1.28 -18.40
N PRO A 214 14.11 -1.98 -17.67
CA PRO A 214 14.01 -3.43 -17.76
C PRO A 214 13.51 -3.83 -19.16
N ILE A 215 14.11 -4.87 -19.75
CA ILE A 215 13.66 -5.47 -21.00
C ILE A 215 12.50 -6.42 -20.69
N ILE A 216 11.35 -6.23 -21.33
CA ILE A 216 10.18 -7.08 -21.12
C ILE A 216 10.18 -8.17 -22.20
N LEU A 217 10.51 -9.39 -21.77
CA LEU A 217 10.58 -10.56 -22.63
C LEU A 217 9.37 -11.42 -22.32
N SER A 218 8.36 -11.40 -23.19
CA SER A 218 7.10 -12.08 -22.93
C SER A 218 7.04 -13.45 -23.59
N TYR A 219 6.28 -14.39 -23.01
CA TYR A 219 6.05 -15.72 -23.60
C TYR A 219 4.57 -16.10 -23.60
N ASP A 220 4.20 -16.96 -24.54
CA ASP A 220 2.85 -17.52 -24.62
C ASP A 220 2.62 -18.59 -23.56
N MET A 221 1.45 -18.55 -22.94
CA MET A 221 1.05 -19.58 -21.99
C MET A 221 0.72 -20.89 -22.72
N LEU A 222 1.14 -22.02 -22.14
CA LEU A 222 0.86 -23.35 -22.68
C LEU A 222 -0.66 -23.63 -22.70
N ALA A 223 -1.13 -24.26 -23.77
CA ALA A 223 -2.54 -24.65 -23.89
C ALA A 223 -2.96 -25.69 -22.82
N GLY A 224 -4.23 -25.66 -22.44
CA GLY A 224 -4.84 -26.70 -21.61
C GLY A 224 -5.02 -28.00 -22.39
N LEU A 225 -5.16 -29.12 -21.69
CA LEU A 225 -5.31 -30.45 -22.29
C LEU A 225 -6.60 -30.63 -23.11
N LYS A 226 -7.54 -29.67 -23.09
CA LYS A 226 -8.83 -29.73 -23.78
C LYS A 226 -8.87 -28.78 -24.97
N GLU A 227 -9.65 -29.13 -25.99
CA GLU A 227 -9.79 -28.34 -27.22
C GLU A 227 -10.18 -26.89 -26.93
N GLY A 228 -9.43 -25.93 -27.47
CA GLY A 228 -9.72 -24.50 -27.35
C GLY A 228 -9.66 -23.92 -25.94
N GLN A 229 -9.20 -24.69 -24.94
CA GLN A 229 -9.09 -24.21 -23.56
C GLN A 229 -7.65 -23.85 -23.23
N LYS A 230 -7.44 -22.64 -22.68
CA LYS A 230 -6.24 -22.35 -21.88
C LYS A 230 -6.29 -23.20 -20.61
N VAL A 231 -5.13 -23.47 -20.00
CA VAL A 231 -5.07 -24.05 -18.65
C VAL A 231 -5.99 -23.23 -17.74
N SER A 232 -7.04 -23.85 -17.18
CA SER A 232 -8.07 -23.14 -16.40
C SER A 232 -8.23 -23.73 -15.02
N ASN A 233 -8.29 -22.85 -14.02
CA ASN A 233 -8.42 -23.22 -12.60
C ASN A 233 -9.76 -23.89 -12.24
N GLY A 234 -10.75 -23.89 -13.15
CA GLY A 234 -12.07 -24.47 -12.93
C GLY A 234 -12.19 -25.95 -13.27
N ASP A 235 -11.19 -26.54 -13.94
CA ASP A 235 -11.23 -27.93 -14.39
C ASP A 235 -9.89 -28.65 -14.13
N PRO A 236 -9.79 -29.45 -13.05
CA PRO A 236 -8.57 -30.20 -12.73
C PRO A 236 -8.13 -31.20 -13.81
N SER A 237 -9.01 -31.57 -14.74
CA SER A 237 -8.66 -32.44 -15.88
C SER A 237 -8.07 -31.69 -17.07
N SER A 238 -8.08 -30.35 -17.05
CA SER A 238 -7.52 -29.51 -18.10
C SER A 238 -6.00 -29.30 -17.98
N ALA A 239 -5.38 -29.73 -16.87
CA ALA A 239 -3.95 -29.55 -16.63
C ALA A 239 -3.34 -30.73 -15.86
N ILE A 240 -2.04 -30.95 -16.09
CA ILE A 240 -1.22 -31.87 -15.30
C ILE A 240 -0.63 -31.09 -14.14
N PHE A 241 -0.74 -31.61 -12.92
CA PHE A 241 -0.20 -31.00 -11.71
C PHE A 241 1.11 -31.66 -11.29
N MET A 242 1.95 -30.92 -10.58
CA MET A 242 3.23 -31.41 -10.03
C MET A 242 3.03 -32.61 -9.08
N GLU A 243 1.88 -32.63 -8.41
CA GLU A 243 1.46 -33.62 -7.43
C GLU A 243 0.75 -34.83 -8.03
N ASP A 244 0.36 -34.82 -9.31
CA ASP A 244 -0.41 -35.91 -9.93
C ASP A 244 0.39 -37.22 -9.93
N ASP A 245 -0.13 -38.28 -9.32
CA ASP A 245 0.48 -39.60 -9.45
C ASP A 245 0.44 -40.13 -10.90
N GLU A 246 1.17 -41.23 -11.14
CA GLU A 246 1.24 -41.82 -12.48
C GLU A 246 -0.13 -42.17 -13.07
N SER A 247 -1.07 -42.60 -12.23
CA SER A 247 -2.43 -42.94 -12.67
C SER A 247 -3.20 -41.69 -13.13
N GLU A 248 -3.12 -40.59 -12.39
CA GLU A 248 -3.79 -39.34 -12.76
C GLU A 248 -3.16 -38.68 -13.99
N VAL A 249 -1.82 -38.65 -14.11
CA VAL A 249 -1.12 -38.20 -15.34
C VAL A 249 -1.62 -38.99 -16.55
N ASN A 250 -1.66 -40.32 -16.43
CA ASN A 250 -2.08 -41.22 -17.51
C ASN A 250 -3.54 -40.97 -17.93
N LYS A 251 -4.42 -40.80 -16.95
CA LYS A 251 -5.85 -40.53 -17.16
C LYS A 251 -6.08 -39.18 -17.85
N LYS A 252 -5.35 -38.14 -17.46
CA LYS A 252 -5.45 -36.80 -18.06
C LYS A 252 -4.96 -36.78 -19.51
N ILE A 253 -3.78 -37.35 -19.79
CA ILE A 253 -3.24 -37.40 -21.16
C ILE A 253 -4.10 -38.28 -22.07
N ASN A 254 -4.65 -39.39 -21.59
CA ASN A 254 -5.56 -40.22 -22.39
C ASN A 254 -6.77 -39.41 -22.90
N LYS A 255 -7.33 -38.54 -22.04
CA LYS A 255 -8.48 -37.67 -22.34
C LYS A 255 -8.12 -36.37 -23.06
N ALA A 256 -6.84 -36.06 -23.21
CA ALA A 256 -6.41 -34.82 -23.84
C ALA A 256 -6.85 -34.73 -25.32
N PHE A 257 -7.16 -33.53 -25.78
CA PHE A 257 -7.39 -33.26 -27.21
C PHE A 257 -6.11 -33.56 -27.99
N CYS A 258 -6.19 -34.43 -28.99
CA CYS A 258 -5.05 -34.86 -29.79
C CYS A 258 -5.55 -35.48 -31.11
N PRO A 259 -6.20 -34.69 -31.97
CA PRO A 259 -6.70 -35.17 -33.25
C PRO A 259 -5.57 -35.65 -34.17
N PRO A 260 -5.78 -36.71 -34.99
CA PRO A 260 -4.80 -37.15 -35.98
C PRO A 260 -4.51 -36.07 -37.04
N GLY A 261 -3.24 -35.92 -37.45
CA GLY A 261 -2.84 -35.04 -38.56
C GLY A 261 -2.85 -33.54 -38.24
N ILE A 262 -3.44 -33.10 -37.13
CA ILE A 262 -3.51 -31.69 -36.73
C ILE A 262 -2.42 -31.41 -35.69
N VAL A 263 -1.47 -30.57 -36.09
CA VAL A 263 -0.34 -30.14 -35.24
C VAL A 263 -0.62 -28.84 -34.49
N GLU A 264 -1.39 -27.94 -35.11
CA GLU A 264 -1.71 -26.63 -34.55
C GLU A 264 -2.65 -26.75 -33.35
N ALA A 265 -2.34 -26.03 -32.26
CA ALA A 265 -3.09 -26.02 -31.02
C ALA A 265 -3.35 -27.44 -30.43
N ASN A 266 -2.48 -28.41 -30.71
CA ASN A 266 -2.57 -29.76 -30.19
C ASN A 266 -1.83 -29.87 -28.84
N PRO A 267 -2.53 -29.94 -27.69
CA PRO A 267 -1.90 -29.82 -26.39
C PRO A 267 -0.93 -30.97 -26.07
N CYS A 268 -1.13 -32.17 -26.63
CA CYS A 268 -0.14 -33.23 -26.46
C CYS A 268 1.19 -32.87 -27.13
N LEU A 269 1.13 -32.30 -28.33
CA LEU A 269 2.34 -31.91 -29.05
C LEU A 269 2.99 -30.66 -28.46
N GLU A 270 2.20 -29.73 -27.94
CA GLU A 270 2.67 -28.56 -27.18
C GLU A 270 3.44 -28.97 -25.92
N TYR A 271 2.96 -29.97 -25.16
CA TYR A 271 3.71 -30.50 -24.01
C TYR A 271 5.00 -31.21 -24.45
N ILE A 272 5.00 -31.90 -25.59
CA ILE A 272 6.24 -32.51 -26.12
C ILE A 272 7.24 -31.42 -26.49
N LYS A 273 6.79 -30.40 -27.22
CA LYS A 273 7.59 -29.26 -27.70
C LYS A 273 8.17 -28.42 -26.56
N HIS A 274 7.34 -28.04 -25.59
CA HIS A 274 7.71 -27.03 -24.60
C HIS A 274 8.20 -27.61 -23.27
N ILE A 275 7.92 -28.88 -22.98
CA ILE A 275 8.34 -29.53 -21.73
C ILE A 275 9.28 -30.70 -22.02
N VAL A 276 8.84 -31.72 -22.77
CA VAL A 276 9.59 -32.99 -22.86
C VAL A 276 10.89 -32.85 -23.65
N LEU A 277 10.84 -32.28 -24.85
CA LEU A 277 12.04 -32.09 -25.68
C LEU A 277 13.07 -31.20 -24.99
N PRO A 278 12.71 -30.02 -24.43
CA PRO A 278 13.66 -29.23 -23.66
C PRO A 278 14.21 -29.95 -22.43
N TRP A 279 13.40 -30.74 -21.73
CA TRP A 279 13.84 -31.45 -20.53
C TRP A 279 14.84 -32.56 -20.84
N SER A 280 14.47 -33.46 -21.75
CA SER A 280 15.19 -34.72 -22.01
C SER A 280 16.15 -34.65 -23.20
N GLY A 281 16.07 -33.60 -24.03
CA GLY A 281 16.84 -33.43 -25.26
C GLY A 281 16.35 -34.30 -26.43
N ASN A 282 15.41 -35.21 -26.21
CA ASN A 282 14.78 -36.03 -27.23
C ASN A 282 13.42 -36.57 -26.75
N PHE A 283 12.63 -37.08 -27.68
CA PHE A 283 11.35 -37.75 -27.43
C PHE A 283 11.33 -39.12 -28.11
N ALA A 284 11.38 -40.19 -27.32
CA ALA A 284 11.37 -41.56 -27.82
C ALA A 284 9.94 -42.13 -27.89
N VAL A 285 9.53 -42.56 -29.09
CA VAL A 285 8.28 -43.29 -29.34
C VAL A 285 8.58 -44.77 -29.53
N MET A 286 8.07 -45.59 -28.61
CA MET A 286 8.26 -47.04 -28.63
C MET A 286 7.00 -47.74 -29.18
N ARG A 287 7.12 -48.41 -30.32
CA ARG A 287 6.01 -49.07 -31.02
C ARG A 287 6.49 -50.29 -31.81
N THR A 288 5.56 -51.19 -32.14
CA THR A 288 5.84 -52.40 -32.91
C THR A 288 6.27 -52.06 -34.35
N GLU A 289 6.98 -52.97 -35.03
CA GLU A 289 7.36 -52.77 -36.44
C GLU A 289 6.13 -52.56 -37.34
N ALA A 290 5.02 -53.25 -37.06
CA ALA A 290 3.75 -53.08 -37.77
C ALA A 290 3.16 -51.67 -37.66
N ASN A 291 3.53 -50.93 -36.60
CA ASN A 291 3.08 -49.55 -36.37
C ASN A 291 4.18 -48.53 -36.73
N GLY A 292 5.22 -48.91 -37.47
CA GLY A 292 6.28 -48.02 -37.94
C GLY A 292 7.55 -48.01 -37.09
N GLY A 293 7.70 -48.95 -36.14
CA GLY A 293 8.93 -49.17 -35.37
C GLY A 293 9.31 -48.06 -34.38
N ASN A 294 10.26 -48.33 -33.49
CA ASN A 294 10.74 -47.34 -32.53
C ASN A 294 11.38 -46.15 -33.28
N LYS A 295 11.05 -44.93 -32.86
CA LYS A 295 11.64 -43.70 -33.42
C LYS A 295 11.94 -42.71 -32.30
N THR A 296 13.04 -41.98 -32.42
CA THR A 296 13.44 -40.93 -31.47
C THR A 296 13.49 -39.61 -32.22
N TYR A 297 12.77 -38.61 -31.73
CA TYR A 297 12.72 -37.27 -32.29
C TYR A 297 13.61 -36.35 -31.45
N ASN A 298 14.54 -35.64 -32.10
CA ASN A 298 15.37 -34.62 -31.43
C ASN A 298 14.82 -33.21 -31.67
N GLU A 299 14.15 -33.00 -32.80
CA GLU A 299 13.55 -31.73 -33.20
C GLU A 299 12.03 -31.88 -33.31
N ILE A 300 11.29 -30.81 -33.01
CA ILE A 300 9.82 -30.87 -33.02
C ILE A 300 9.26 -30.93 -34.44
N GLU A 301 9.98 -30.36 -35.41
CA GLU A 301 9.61 -30.32 -36.82
C GLU A 301 9.50 -31.73 -37.40
N GLU A 302 10.46 -32.62 -37.08
CA GLU A 302 10.43 -34.03 -37.50
C GLU A 302 9.20 -34.76 -36.94
N LEU A 303 8.85 -34.45 -35.69
CA LEU A 303 7.67 -35.02 -35.05
C LEU A 303 6.38 -34.48 -35.70
N PHE A 304 6.33 -33.20 -36.02
CA PHE A 304 5.19 -32.58 -36.70
C PHE A 304 4.99 -33.13 -38.10
N GLU A 305 6.05 -33.35 -38.88
CA GLU A 305 5.97 -33.97 -40.21
C GLU A 305 5.39 -35.39 -40.14
N ASP A 306 5.90 -36.22 -39.22
CA ASP A 306 5.41 -37.58 -39.03
C ASP A 306 3.98 -37.61 -38.50
N TYR A 307 3.63 -36.70 -37.60
CA TYR A 307 2.27 -36.61 -37.05
C TYR A 307 1.27 -36.11 -38.10
N HIS A 308 1.64 -35.11 -38.89
CA HIS A 308 0.82 -34.52 -39.95
C HIS A 308 0.58 -35.50 -41.10
N SER A 309 1.62 -36.23 -41.51
CA SER A 309 1.52 -37.27 -42.55
C SER A 309 0.77 -38.52 -42.10
N GLY A 310 0.52 -38.68 -40.80
CA GLY A 310 -0.09 -39.86 -40.20
C GLY A 310 0.90 -41.01 -39.94
N ALA A 311 2.20 -40.80 -40.20
CA ALA A 311 3.27 -41.75 -39.85
C ALA A 311 3.42 -41.94 -38.33
N LEU A 312 3.00 -40.97 -37.52
CA LEU A 312 2.86 -41.06 -36.06
C LEU A 312 1.39 -40.96 -35.66
N HIS A 313 0.85 -42.03 -35.06
CA HIS A 313 -0.54 -42.05 -34.61
C HIS A 313 -0.71 -41.36 -33.24
N PRO A 314 -1.82 -40.65 -32.97
CA PRO A 314 -2.07 -39.98 -31.69
C PRO A 314 -1.95 -40.87 -30.46
N ALA A 315 -2.34 -42.15 -30.58
CA ALA A 315 -2.24 -43.11 -29.48
C ALA A 315 -0.78 -43.38 -29.06
N ASP A 316 0.13 -43.47 -30.03
CA ASP A 316 1.56 -43.71 -29.79
C ASP A 316 2.23 -42.46 -29.21
N ALA A 317 1.87 -41.28 -29.72
CA ALA A 317 2.30 -39.99 -29.18
C ALA A 317 1.85 -39.81 -27.72
N LYS A 318 0.58 -40.08 -27.41
CA LYS A 318 0.04 -40.04 -26.03
C LYS A 318 0.70 -41.07 -25.12
N ALA A 319 0.94 -42.30 -25.59
CA ALA A 319 1.59 -43.34 -24.81
C ALA A 319 3.01 -42.93 -24.39
N SER A 320 3.76 -42.36 -25.33
CA SER A 320 5.14 -41.92 -25.12
C SER A 320 5.20 -40.65 -24.28
N LEU A 321 4.27 -39.71 -24.47
CA LEU A 321 4.14 -38.50 -23.65
C LEU A 321 3.86 -38.85 -22.18
N LYS A 322 2.96 -39.80 -21.90
CA LYS A 322 2.70 -40.29 -20.54
C LYS A 322 3.96 -40.79 -19.86
N LYS A 323 4.73 -41.63 -20.56
CA LYS A 323 5.97 -42.18 -20.03
C LYS A 323 6.96 -41.05 -19.71
N ALA A 324 7.19 -40.14 -20.65
CA ALA A 324 8.10 -39.03 -20.47
C ALA A 324 7.72 -38.11 -19.30
N ILE A 325 6.47 -37.68 -19.20
CA ILE A 325 6.00 -36.81 -18.10
C ILE A 325 6.15 -37.51 -16.75
N ASN A 326 5.84 -38.81 -16.66
CA ASN A 326 6.00 -39.56 -15.42
C ASN A 326 7.47 -39.72 -15.01
N GLU A 327 8.38 -39.95 -15.97
CA GLU A 327 9.83 -39.99 -15.71
C GLU A 327 10.35 -38.64 -15.21
N ILE A 328 9.89 -37.54 -15.81
CA ILE A 328 10.21 -36.17 -15.37
C ILE A 328 9.72 -35.94 -13.94
N LEU A 329 8.44 -36.16 -13.66
CA LEU A 329 7.86 -35.96 -12.32
C LEU A 329 8.52 -36.85 -11.26
N LYS A 330 8.90 -38.08 -11.63
CA LYS A 330 9.66 -38.98 -10.74
C LYS A 330 11.01 -38.37 -10.36
N SER A 331 11.77 -37.85 -11.32
CA SER A 331 13.07 -37.21 -11.05
C SER A 331 12.96 -36.03 -10.08
N ILE A 332 11.85 -35.30 -10.12
CA ILE A 332 11.57 -34.17 -9.22
C ILE A 332 11.20 -34.67 -7.83
N ARG A 333 10.35 -35.69 -7.73
CA ARG A 333 9.99 -36.32 -6.45
C ARG A 333 11.20 -36.89 -5.72
N ASP A 334 12.11 -37.53 -6.45
CA ASP A 334 13.34 -38.08 -5.89
C ASP A 334 14.22 -36.96 -5.29
N ASN A 335 14.25 -35.79 -5.93
CA ASN A 335 14.95 -34.62 -5.39
C ASN A 335 14.27 -33.99 -4.17
N LEU A 336 12.94 -33.98 -4.10
CA LEU A 336 12.18 -33.47 -2.95
C LEU A 336 12.42 -34.30 -1.66
N VAL A 337 12.59 -35.62 -1.78
CA VAL A 337 12.89 -36.51 -0.64
C VAL A 337 14.28 -36.20 -0.05
N HIS A 338 15.24 -35.80 -0.89
CA HIS A 338 16.56 -35.37 -0.45
C HIS A 338 16.52 -34.06 0.35
N PHE A 339 15.67 -33.09 -0.02
CA PHE A 339 15.48 -31.86 0.76
C PHE A 339 14.91 -32.11 2.17
N LYS A 340 13.96 -33.04 2.29
CA LYS A 340 13.37 -33.43 3.59
C LYS A 340 14.32 -34.24 4.50
N SER A 341 15.36 -34.85 3.94
CA SER A 341 16.37 -35.60 4.69
C SER A 341 17.64 -34.80 5.02
N SER A 342 17.85 -33.65 4.39
CA SER A 342 18.92 -32.69 4.71
C SER A 342 18.48 -31.49 5.56
N GLY A 343 17.18 -31.27 5.76
CA GLY A 343 16.62 -30.17 6.55
C GLY A 343 16.01 -30.65 7.87
N ALA A 344 16.84 -30.76 8.92
CA ALA A 344 16.35 -30.91 10.28
C ALA A 344 15.92 -29.53 10.83
N ASP A 345 14.61 -29.35 10.96
CA ASP A 345 13.92 -28.85 12.15
C ASP A 345 14.74 -27.96 13.11
N VAL A 346 14.85 -26.65 12.84
CA VAL A 346 15.13 -25.62 13.87
C VAL A 346 14.53 -24.29 13.39
N LEU A 347 13.42 -23.85 13.99
CA LEU A 347 13.07 -22.46 14.37
C LEU A 347 11.55 -22.27 14.59
N LEU A 348 10.95 -23.08 15.45
CA LEU A 348 9.68 -22.72 16.10
C LEU A 348 9.69 -23.28 17.53
N ASN A 349 10.32 -22.53 18.45
CA ASN A 349 10.02 -22.56 19.89
C ASN A 349 10.88 -21.51 20.59
N GLY A 350 10.28 -20.39 20.99
CA GLY A 350 10.95 -19.43 21.86
C GLY A 350 10.44 -17.99 21.82
N VAL A 351 9.16 -17.75 22.04
CA VAL A 351 8.71 -16.46 22.59
C VAL A 351 8.09 -16.73 23.94
N LYS A 352 8.90 -16.58 24.98
CA LYS A 352 8.39 -16.42 26.34
C LYS A 352 7.81 -15.01 26.43
N SER A 353 6.56 -14.91 26.86
CA SER A 353 5.98 -13.68 27.36
C SER A 353 6.85 -13.13 28.49
N THR A 354 7.42 -11.96 28.29
CA THR A 354 7.91 -11.13 29.39
C THR A 354 6.69 -10.61 30.15
N PRO A 355 6.61 -10.77 31.47
CA PRO A 355 5.60 -10.10 32.26
C PRO A 355 5.85 -8.60 32.17
N SER A 356 4.81 -7.85 31.83
CA SER A 356 4.75 -6.41 32.04
C SER A 356 4.98 -6.15 33.52
N THR A 357 6.08 -5.46 33.84
CA THR A 357 6.28 -4.86 35.15
C THR A 357 5.33 -3.67 35.25
N ASP A 358 4.17 -3.91 35.83
CA ASP A 358 3.45 -2.90 36.59
C ASP A 358 4.39 -2.41 37.71
N ASP A 359 4.75 -1.13 37.65
CA ASP A 359 4.70 -0.17 38.77
C ASP A 359 5.62 1.02 38.47
N ASP A 360 5.01 2.18 38.24
CA ASP A 360 5.05 3.28 39.23
C ASP A 360 4.18 4.45 38.73
N LEU A 361 2.95 4.53 39.25
CA LEU A 361 2.24 5.82 39.30
C LEU A 361 1.82 6.13 40.73
N PRO A 362 2.07 7.36 41.20
CA PRO A 362 1.84 7.74 42.58
C PRO A 362 0.35 7.75 42.93
N SER A 363 0.11 7.24 44.13
CA SER A 363 -1.07 7.37 45.00
C SER A 363 -2.14 8.41 44.62
N ARG A 364 -3.37 7.89 44.48
CA ARG A 364 -4.68 8.49 44.81
C ARG A 364 -4.97 9.88 44.23
N MET A 365 -5.55 9.90 43.03
CA MET A 365 -6.68 10.80 42.76
C MET A 365 -7.99 10.10 43.13
N PRO A 366 -9.04 10.79 43.61
CA PRO A 366 -10.34 10.18 43.81
C PRO A 366 -10.83 9.60 42.48
N ALA A 367 -11.16 8.30 42.46
CA ALA A 367 -11.58 7.60 41.26
C ALA A 367 -12.83 8.28 40.66
N MET A 368 -12.65 8.93 39.53
CA MET A 368 -13.75 9.51 38.76
C MET A 368 -14.64 8.38 38.25
N THR A 369 -15.96 8.51 38.42
CA THR A 369 -16.89 7.46 37.97
C THR A 369 -16.87 7.33 36.44
N PRO A 370 -17.16 6.14 35.88
CA PRO A 370 -17.28 5.96 34.43
C PRO A 370 -18.24 6.96 33.77
N GLU A 371 -19.31 7.35 34.46
CA GLU A 371 -20.28 8.35 33.99
C GLU A 371 -19.63 9.72 33.84
N LYS A 372 -18.82 10.15 34.81
CA LYS A 372 -18.14 11.44 34.74
C LYS A 372 -17.06 11.46 33.67
N ARG A 373 -16.32 10.35 33.51
CA ARG A 373 -15.37 10.16 32.40
C ARG A 373 -16.07 10.25 31.05
N PHE A 374 -17.25 9.63 30.92
CA PHE A 374 -18.07 9.69 29.72
C PHE A 374 -18.50 11.12 29.40
N GLU A 375 -18.99 11.88 30.39
CA GLU A 375 -19.38 13.29 30.20
C GLU A 375 -18.22 14.14 29.66
N ILE A 376 -17.02 13.98 30.23
CA ILE A 376 -15.83 14.73 29.81
C ILE A 376 -15.46 14.40 28.37
N LEU A 377 -15.36 13.11 28.02
CA LEU A 377 -15.02 12.67 26.67
C LEU A 377 -16.11 13.06 25.66
N HIS A 378 -17.38 12.86 26.00
CA HIS A 378 -18.51 13.21 25.14
C HIS A 378 -18.57 14.72 24.88
N SER A 379 -18.13 15.57 25.83
CA SER A 379 -18.01 17.02 25.64
C SER A 379 -17.00 17.45 24.55
N ILE A 380 -16.13 16.55 24.12
CA ILE A 380 -15.20 16.78 22.99
C ILE A 380 -15.91 16.57 21.66
N ALA A 381 -16.86 15.64 21.62
CA ALA A 381 -17.53 15.24 20.39
C ALA A 381 -18.46 16.34 19.89
N GLN A 382 -18.48 16.54 18.58
CA GLN A 382 -19.57 17.26 17.95
C GLN A 382 -20.87 16.50 18.19
N LYS A 383 -21.98 17.24 18.29
CA LYS A 383 -23.31 16.67 18.53
C LYS A 383 -23.60 15.52 17.56
N ASN A 384 -23.96 14.35 18.10
CA ASN A 384 -24.27 13.09 17.40
C ASN A 384 -23.08 12.41 16.70
N GLU A 385 -21.85 12.82 16.97
CA GLU A 385 -20.63 12.38 16.28
C GLU A 385 -19.71 11.51 17.17
N CYS A 386 -20.32 10.86 18.18
CA CYS A 386 -19.76 9.74 18.92
C CYS A 386 -20.32 8.40 18.39
N LYS A 387 -19.46 7.48 17.94
CA LYS A 387 -19.86 6.16 17.39
C LYS A 387 -19.12 5.01 18.07
N GLU A 388 -19.74 4.21 18.93
CA GLU A 388 -21.08 4.35 19.52
C GLU A 388 -21.02 4.71 21.01
N GLU A 389 -21.96 5.53 21.49
CA GLU A 389 -21.96 6.02 22.88
C GLU A 389 -22.07 4.90 23.92
N ASN A 390 -22.83 3.84 23.62
CA ASN A 390 -22.97 2.70 24.52
C ASN A 390 -21.66 1.90 24.63
N GLU A 391 -20.96 1.74 23.51
CA GLU A 391 -19.64 1.09 23.48
C GLU A 391 -18.60 1.92 24.24
N LEU A 392 -18.68 3.26 24.18
CA LEU A 392 -17.82 4.14 24.97
C LEU A 392 -18.07 3.97 26.48
N LYS A 393 -19.34 3.93 26.91
CA LYS A 393 -19.68 3.68 28.33
C LYS A 393 -19.13 2.34 28.80
N GLN A 394 -19.30 1.29 28.00
CA GLN A 394 -18.77 -0.04 28.31
C GLN A 394 -17.24 -0.03 28.39
N LEU A 395 -16.56 0.59 27.41
CA LEU A 395 -15.10 0.74 27.41
C LEU A 395 -14.60 1.40 28.70
N LEU A 396 -15.26 2.46 29.17
CA LEU A 396 -14.85 3.20 30.36
C LEU A 396 -15.10 2.43 31.67
N GLN A 397 -15.96 1.41 31.64
CA GLN A 397 -16.17 0.48 32.76
C GLN A 397 -15.10 -0.62 32.78
N GLU A 398 -14.69 -1.10 31.60
CA GLU A 398 -13.81 -2.27 31.45
C GLU A 398 -12.31 -1.92 31.42
N LYS A 399 -11.93 -0.81 30.77
CA LYS A 399 -10.53 -0.42 30.58
C LYS A 399 -10.19 0.81 31.44
N PRO A 400 -9.28 0.69 32.42
CA PRO A 400 -8.88 1.81 33.27
C PRO A 400 -8.28 2.98 32.47
N SER A 401 -7.42 2.68 31.49
CA SER A 401 -6.75 3.69 30.66
C SER A 401 -6.92 3.39 29.16
N PRO A 402 -8.03 3.82 28.54
CA PRO A 402 -8.22 3.74 27.10
C PRO A 402 -7.17 4.59 26.35
N ILE A 403 -6.80 4.15 25.16
CA ILE A 403 -5.86 4.81 24.26
C ILE A 403 -6.66 5.65 23.25
N CYS A 404 -6.45 6.95 23.29
CA CYS A 404 -6.92 7.89 22.29
C CYS A 404 -5.79 8.23 21.31
N TYR A 405 -6.12 8.52 20.05
CA TYR A 405 -5.14 9.11 19.13
C TYR A 405 -5.71 10.20 18.23
N ASP A 406 -4.84 11.08 17.77
CA ASP A 406 -5.06 11.96 16.62
C ASP A 406 -3.77 12.07 15.77
N GLY A 407 -3.94 12.23 14.46
CA GLY A 407 -2.86 12.28 13.49
C GLY A 407 -2.76 13.63 12.79
N PHE A 408 -1.53 14.09 12.56
CA PHE A 408 -1.26 15.40 11.98
C PHE A 408 -0.25 15.33 10.84
N GLU A 409 -0.65 15.77 9.65
CA GLU A 409 0.27 16.02 8.53
C GLU A 409 1.15 17.26 8.79
N PRO A 410 2.49 17.12 8.88
CA PRO A 410 3.38 18.27 8.96
C PRO A 410 3.47 18.99 7.61
N SER A 411 2.64 20.03 7.46
CA SER A 411 2.31 20.64 6.16
C SER A 411 2.55 22.15 6.09
N GLY A 412 3.33 22.69 7.02
CA GLY A 412 3.65 24.11 7.19
C GLY A 412 3.15 24.65 8.52
N ARG A 413 2.97 25.97 8.60
CA ARG A 413 2.56 26.68 9.83
C ARG A 413 1.33 26.03 10.47
N MET A 414 1.34 25.96 11.79
CA MET A 414 0.31 25.33 12.60
C MET A 414 -0.74 26.37 12.98
N HIS A 415 -2.01 26.03 12.80
CA HIS A 415 -3.10 26.95 13.12
C HIS A 415 -3.73 26.66 14.48
N ILE A 416 -4.50 27.62 15.01
CA ILE A 416 -4.95 27.60 16.41
C ILE A 416 -5.77 26.38 16.80
N ALA A 417 -6.58 25.83 15.89
CA ALA A 417 -7.31 24.59 16.14
C ALA A 417 -6.38 23.37 16.32
N GLN A 418 -5.27 23.29 15.56
CA GLN A 418 -4.26 22.22 15.72
C GLN A 418 -3.45 22.40 17.00
N GLY A 419 -3.18 23.63 17.42
CA GLY A 419 -2.43 23.92 18.65
C GLY A 419 -3.34 23.92 19.88
N VAL A 420 -3.94 25.08 20.18
CA VAL A 420 -4.75 25.29 21.40
C VAL A 420 -5.96 24.36 21.45
N GLY A 421 -6.72 24.26 20.35
CA GLY A 421 -7.94 23.43 20.31
C GLY A 421 -7.65 21.96 20.58
N LYS A 422 -6.55 21.43 20.01
CA LYS A 422 -6.10 20.08 20.29
C LYS A 422 -5.61 19.91 21.73
N ALA A 423 -4.85 20.87 22.26
CA ALA A 423 -4.41 20.81 23.66
C ALA A 423 -5.58 20.73 24.64
N ILE A 424 -6.64 21.52 24.44
CA ILE A 424 -7.88 21.44 25.23
C ILE A 424 -8.48 20.03 25.19
N ASN A 425 -8.58 19.44 24.00
CA ASN A 425 -9.16 18.10 23.85
C ASN A 425 -8.27 17.02 24.52
N ILE A 426 -6.95 17.16 24.43
CA ILE A 426 -5.99 16.27 25.10
C ILE A 426 -6.14 16.36 26.62
N ASP A 427 -6.19 17.57 27.17
CA ASP A 427 -6.36 17.77 28.62
C ASP A 427 -7.63 17.08 29.13
N LYS A 428 -8.75 17.19 28.39
CA LYS A 428 -9.99 16.47 28.70
C LYS A 428 -9.84 14.94 28.63
N MET A 429 -9.11 14.42 27.64
CA MET A 429 -8.85 12.98 27.53
C MET A 429 -8.01 12.47 28.70
N LEU A 430 -6.96 13.21 29.08
CA LEU A 430 -6.12 12.89 30.24
C LEU A 430 -6.91 12.98 31.55
N GLU A 431 -7.76 14.00 31.70
CA GLU A 431 -8.67 14.16 32.84
C GLU A 431 -9.61 12.96 32.96
N ALA A 432 -10.13 12.46 31.85
CA ALA A 432 -10.94 11.23 31.79
C ALA A 432 -10.13 9.93 31.97
N GLY A 433 -8.83 10.02 32.26
CA GLY A 433 -7.94 8.87 32.54
C GLY A 433 -7.47 8.11 31.30
N CYS A 434 -7.57 8.70 30.11
CA CYS A 434 -7.04 8.11 28.88
C CYS A 434 -5.52 8.34 28.74
N LYS A 435 -4.88 7.48 27.96
CA LYS A 435 -3.55 7.74 27.37
C LYS A 435 -3.76 8.32 25.98
N VAL A 436 -2.88 9.22 25.54
CA VAL A 436 -3.02 9.89 24.24
C VAL A 436 -1.78 9.66 23.39
N LYS A 437 -1.98 9.21 22.15
CA LYS A 437 -0.94 9.14 21.13
C LYS A 437 -1.13 10.26 20.12
N ILE A 438 -0.10 11.06 19.87
CA ILE A 438 -0.05 12.07 18.82
C ILE A 438 0.80 11.54 17.69
N TRP A 439 0.13 11.22 16.58
CA TRP A 439 0.74 10.61 15.41
C TRP A 439 1.25 11.70 14.46
N ILE A 440 2.57 11.87 14.40
CA ILE A 440 3.24 12.76 13.48
C ILE A 440 3.33 12.06 12.13
N ALA A 441 2.37 12.36 11.27
CA ALA A 441 2.07 11.63 10.04
C ALA A 441 2.98 12.10 8.89
N ASP A 442 4.29 11.88 9.03
CA ASP A 442 5.32 12.39 8.10
C ASP A 442 5.29 11.68 6.73
N TRP A 443 5.21 10.35 6.69
CA TRP A 443 4.97 9.61 5.45
C TRP A 443 3.63 9.97 4.80
N PHE A 444 2.59 10.20 5.59
CA PHE A 444 1.28 10.64 5.08
C PHE A 444 1.36 12.01 4.41
N ALA A 445 2.04 12.97 5.05
CA ALA A 445 2.28 14.28 4.46
C ALA A 445 3.10 14.17 3.15
N MET A 446 4.05 13.25 3.08
CA MET A 446 4.81 12.97 1.86
C MET A 446 3.91 12.41 0.75
N LEU A 447 3.08 11.41 1.05
CA LEU A 447 2.12 10.80 0.11
C LEU A 447 1.08 11.81 -0.40
N ASN A 448 0.69 12.79 0.43
CA ASN A 448 -0.21 13.87 0.03
C ASN A 448 0.53 15.09 -0.58
N ASN A 449 1.81 14.93 -0.91
CA ASN A 449 2.68 15.91 -1.55
C ASN A 449 2.78 17.25 -0.79
N LYS A 450 2.76 17.21 0.55
CA LYS A 450 3.05 18.38 1.38
C LYS A 450 4.54 18.69 1.31
N MET A 451 4.90 19.97 1.38
CA MET A 451 6.29 20.42 1.28
C MET A 451 7.01 19.90 0.01
N GLY A 452 6.28 19.72 -1.09
CA GLY A 452 6.79 19.13 -2.32
C GLY A 452 7.23 17.66 -2.20
N GLY A 453 6.70 16.93 -1.22
CA GLY A 453 7.10 15.54 -0.93
C GLY A 453 8.46 15.42 -0.24
N ASN A 454 9.04 16.53 0.23
CA ASN A 454 10.35 16.50 0.87
C ASN A 454 10.26 16.06 2.34
N LEU A 455 10.59 14.80 2.62
CA LEU A 455 10.50 14.22 3.96
C LEU A 455 11.33 14.97 5.02
N ASN A 456 12.49 15.53 4.66
CA ASN A 456 13.31 16.31 5.60
C ASN A 456 12.62 17.62 6.01
N GLN A 457 11.99 18.32 5.06
CA GLN A 457 11.20 19.51 5.37
C GLN A 457 9.97 19.16 6.20
N ILE A 458 9.29 18.05 5.88
CA ILE A 458 8.15 17.53 6.64
C ILE A 458 8.56 17.23 8.08
N ARG A 459 9.66 16.50 8.30
CA ARG A 459 10.18 16.21 9.64
C ARG A 459 10.57 17.48 10.40
N THR A 460 11.15 18.47 9.72
CA THR A 460 11.41 19.79 10.32
C THR A 460 10.11 20.44 10.81
N VAL A 461 9.04 20.41 10.00
CA VAL A 461 7.73 20.94 10.40
C VAL A 461 7.12 20.14 11.55
N GLY A 462 7.30 18.82 11.60
CA GLY A 462 6.78 17.98 12.68
C GLY A 462 7.42 18.33 14.03
N LEU A 463 8.74 18.55 14.05
CA LEU A 463 9.45 19.05 15.23
C LEU A 463 8.92 20.43 15.66
N TYR A 464 8.67 21.32 14.70
CA TYR A 464 8.09 22.63 14.96
C TYR A 464 6.71 22.53 15.64
N MET A 465 5.85 21.59 15.20
CA MET A 465 4.54 21.36 15.81
C MET A 465 4.67 20.82 17.24
N ILE A 466 5.62 19.91 17.50
CA ILE A 466 5.92 19.39 18.84
C ILE A 466 6.34 20.53 19.79
N GLU A 467 7.22 21.43 19.34
CA GLU A 467 7.65 22.58 20.16
C GLU A 467 6.49 23.53 20.50
N ILE A 468 5.53 23.73 19.60
CA ILE A 468 4.32 24.51 19.92
C ILE A 468 3.51 23.88 21.05
N TRP A 469 3.25 22.56 20.97
CA TRP A 469 2.45 21.88 21.99
C TRP A 469 3.15 21.91 23.36
N LYS A 470 4.48 21.78 23.39
CA LYS A 470 5.27 21.96 24.62
C LYS A 470 5.13 23.39 25.16
N ALA A 471 5.27 24.40 24.31
CA ALA A 471 5.17 25.81 24.70
C ALA A 471 3.78 26.21 25.22
N LEU A 472 2.71 25.54 24.76
CA LEU A 472 1.35 25.72 25.28
C LEU A 472 1.13 25.16 26.69
N GLY A 473 2.15 24.52 27.27
CA GLY A 473 2.07 23.85 28.56
C GLY A 473 1.25 22.57 28.53
N MET A 474 1.18 21.88 27.39
CA MET A 474 0.50 20.59 27.28
C MET A 474 1.08 19.60 28.29
N ASN A 475 0.21 18.91 29.02
CA ASN A 475 0.66 17.88 29.96
C ASN A 475 1.24 16.70 29.19
N LEU A 476 2.58 16.60 29.17
CA LEU A 476 3.27 15.50 28.49
C LEU A 476 3.14 14.17 29.24
N LYS A 477 2.74 14.19 30.53
CA LYS A 477 2.53 12.97 31.31
C LYS A 477 1.23 12.29 30.84
N GLY A 478 1.39 11.22 30.05
CA GLY A 478 0.29 10.48 29.45
C GLY A 478 0.07 10.77 27.96
N VAL A 479 0.92 11.61 27.36
CA VAL A 479 0.95 11.89 25.92
C VAL A 479 2.23 11.32 25.31
N GLU A 480 2.10 10.60 24.20
CA GLU A 480 3.21 10.03 23.44
C GLU A 480 3.22 10.63 22.03
N PHE A 481 4.35 11.21 21.61
CA PHE A 481 4.56 11.64 20.23
C PHE A 481 5.24 10.52 19.45
N LEU A 482 4.58 10.05 18.40
CA LEU A 482 5.04 8.94 17.58
C LEU A 482 5.20 9.41 16.14
N TRP A 483 6.35 9.13 15.53
CA TRP A 483 6.60 9.41 14.12
C TRP A 483 6.13 8.24 13.27
N ALA A 484 5.31 8.51 12.26
CA ALA A 484 4.72 7.47 11.45
C ALA A 484 5.79 6.60 10.76
N SER A 485 6.75 7.24 10.11
CA SER A 485 7.87 6.55 9.47
C SER A 485 8.66 5.66 10.44
N GLU A 486 9.04 6.16 11.61
CA GLU A 486 9.86 5.42 12.58
C GLU A 486 9.11 4.20 13.12
N GLU A 487 7.86 4.36 13.53
CA GLU A 487 7.05 3.28 14.08
C GLU A 487 6.75 2.20 13.03
N ILE A 488 6.41 2.61 11.80
CA ILE A 488 6.14 1.68 10.70
C ILE A 488 7.41 0.94 10.29
N GLU A 489 8.56 1.61 10.19
CA GLU A 489 9.85 0.97 9.87
C GLU A 489 10.22 -0.08 10.94
N ASN A 490 10.06 0.25 12.22
CA ASN A 490 10.39 -0.65 13.33
C ASN A 490 9.52 -1.92 13.37
N ARG A 491 8.28 -1.85 12.87
CA ARG A 491 7.31 -2.97 12.87
C ARG A 491 6.69 -3.19 11.48
N SER A 492 7.52 -3.16 10.44
CA SER A 492 7.07 -3.18 9.04
C SER A 492 6.24 -4.41 8.67
N ASP A 493 6.61 -5.61 9.12
CA ASP A 493 5.88 -6.84 8.80
C ASP A 493 4.45 -6.80 9.37
N GLU A 494 4.29 -6.29 10.60
CA GLU A 494 2.98 -6.11 11.24
C GLU A 494 2.14 -5.08 10.47
N TYR A 495 2.71 -3.90 10.21
CA TYR A 495 1.99 -2.79 9.61
C TYR A 495 1.55 -3.07 8.17
N TRP A 496 2.46 -3.54 7.33
CA TRP A 496 2.16 -3.74 5.92
C TRP A 496 1.29 -4.96 5.67
N SER A 497 1.39 -6.00 6.51
CA SER A 497 0.42 -7.11 6.50
C SER A 497 -1.00 -6.59 6.73
N LEU A 498 -1.19 -5.69 7.70
CA LEU A 498 -2.48 -5.08 7.98
C LEU A 498 -2.97 -4.20 6.82
N VAL A 499 -2.11 -3.37 6.22
CA VAL A 499 -2.45 -2.55 5.04
C VAL A 499 -2.91 -3.42 3.88
N MET A 500 -2.17 -4.49 3.58
CA MET A 500 -2.51 -5.43 2.51
C MET A 500 -3.83 -6.16 2.77
N ASP A 501 -4.08 -6.58 4.02
CA ASP A 501 -5.34 -7.23 4.40
C ASP A 501 -6.53 -6.28 4.21
N ILE A 502 -6.44 -5.06 4.73
CA ILE A 502 -7.47 -4.01 4.53
C ILE A 502 -7.70 -3.76 3.04
N ALA A 503 -6.63 -3.66 2.25
CA ALA A 503 -6.71 -3.43 0.81
C ALA A 503 -7.45 -4.57 0.09
N GLN A 504 -7.13 -5.81 0.44
CA GLN A 504 -7.74 -6.99 -0.14
C GLN A 504 -9.25 -7.06 0.13
N GLU A 505 -9.68 -6.74 1.36
CA GLU A 505 -11.09 -6.82 1.75
C GLU A 505 -11.97 -5.73 1.15
N LYS A 506 -11.41 -4.53 0.94
CA LYS A 506 -12.20 -3.35 0.59
C LYS A 506 -12.19 -3.11 -0.92
N THR A 507 -13.34 -2.66 -1.45
CA THR A 507 -13.45 -2.28 -2.86
C THR A 507 -12.65 -1.01 -3.13
N PHE A 508 -12.10 -0.89 -4.33
CA PHE A 508 -11.31 0.28 -4.72
C PHE A 508 -12.13 1.59 -4.58
N ASN A 509 -13.39 1.56 -5.00
CA ASN A 509 -14.32 2.70 -4.85
C ASN A 509 -14.59 3.10 -3.39
N ARG A 510 -14.56 2.16 -2.44
CA ARG A 510 -14.73 2.48 -1.01
C ARG A 510 -13.54 3.27 -0.49
N ILE A 511 -12.33 2.98 -0.98
CA ILE A 511 -11.09 3.68 -0.62
C ILE A 511 -11.00 5.06 -1.27
N ILE A 512 -11.37 5.18 -2.55
CA ILE A 512 -11.43 6.49 -3.23
C ILE A 512 -12.31 7.48 -2.45
N LYS A 513 -13.49 7.04 -1.99
CA LYS A 513 -14.38 7.89 -1.18
C LYS A 513 -13.75 8.34 0.15
N CYS A 514 -12.74 7.64 0.66
CA CYS A 514 -12.01 8.08 1.84
C CYS A 514 -10.98 9.17 1.53
N CYS A 515 -10.66 9.47 0.27
CA CYS A 515 -9.62 10.45 -0.06
C CYS A 515 -9.94 11.88 0.41
N THR A 516 -11.20 12.17 0.77
CA THR A 516 -11.57 13.45 1.39
C THR A 516 -10.86 13.74 2.71
N ILE A 517 -10.40 12.70 3.43
CA ILE A 517 -9.68 12.85 4.70
C ILE A 517 -8.36 13.62 4.53
N MET A 518 -7.77 13.62 3.33
CA MET A 518 -6.52 14.31 3.02
C MET A 518 -6.75 15.67 2.33
N GLY A 519 -8.00 16.16 2.34
CA GLY A 519 -8.40 17.44 1.74
C GLY A 519 -8.53 17.41 0.21
N ARG A 520 -8.70 16.22 -0.38
CA ARG A 520 -8.92 16.01 -1.82
C ARG A 520 -10.39 15.77 -2.11
N LYS A 521 -10.80 15.93 -3.37
CA LYS A 521 -12.12 15.54 -3.86
C LYS A 521 -12.02 14.25 -4.65
N ASP A 522 -13.09 13.47 -4.68
CA ASP A 522 -13.17 12.23 -5.47
C ASP A 522 -13.07 12.51 -7.00
N THR A 523 -13.19 13.78 -7.42
CA THR A 523 -13.03 14.26 -8.80
C THR A 523 -11.62 14.74 -9.14
N ASP A 524 -10.74 14.87 -8.14
CA ASP A 524 -9.37 15.30 -8.38
C ASP A 524 -8.60 14.19 -9.10
N VAL A 525 -7.58 14.56 -9.89
CA VAL A 525 -6.61 13.58 -10.41
C VAL A 525 -5.71 13.16 -9.25
N LEU A 526 -5.91 11.92 -8.80
CA LEU A 526 -5.18 11.35 -7.67
C LEU A 526 -3.98 10.53 -8.16
N THR A 527 -2.91 10.55 -7.39
CA THR A 527 -1.79 9.60 -7.52
C THR A 527 -2.14 8.27 -6.85
N ALA A 528 -1.46 7.19 -7.22
CA ALA A 528 -1.62 5.91 -6.55
C ALA A 528 -1.20 5.97 -5.06
N ALA A 529 -0.25 6.84 -4.70
CA ALA A 529 0.14 7.13 -3.33
C ALA A 529 -1.04 7.63 -2.47
N GLN A 530 -1.96 8.37 -3.08
CA GLN A 530 -3.15 8.86 -2.38
C GLN A 530 -4.24 7.80 -2.21
N ILE A 531 -4.11 6.63 -2.87
CA ILE A 531 -4.95 5.45 -2.56
C ILE A 531 -4.36 4.65 -1.40
N LEU A 532 -3.03 4.60 -1.28
CA LEU A 532 -2.35 4.00 -0.12
C LEU A 532 -2.71 4.73 1.18
N TYR A 533 -2.83 6.06 1.12
CA TYR A 533 -3.04 6.90 2.30
C TYR A 533 -4.25 6.45 3.18
N PRO A 534 -5.49 6.29 2.67
CA PRO A 534 -6.59 5.85 3.54
C PRO A 534 -6.47 4.41 4.03
N LEU A 535 -5.77 3.55 3.29
CA LEU A 535 -5.48 2.17 3.73
C LEU A 535 -4.54 2.19 4.94
N MET A 536 -3.45 2.97 4.83
CA MET A 536 -2.48 3.19 5.90
C MET A 536 -3.12 3.81 7.14
N GLN A 537 -3.93 4.86 6.97
CA GLN A 537 -4.59 5.51 8.12
C GLN A 537 -5.63 4.60 8.79
N CYS A 538 -6.26 3.70 8.02
CA CYS A 538 -7.11 2.65 8.60
C CYS A 538 -6.27 1.63 9.40
N ALA A 539 -5.07 1.28 8.90
CA ALA A 539 -4.14 0.39 9.58
C ALA A 539 -3.61 0.99 10.89
N ASP A 540 -3.31 2.30 10.91
CA ASP A 540 -2.81 3.03 12.09
C ASP A 540 -3.69 2.79 13.33
N ILE A 541 -5.02 2.73 13.15
CA ILE A 541 -5.98 2.55 14.24
C ILE A 541 -5.74 1.23 14.99
N PHE A 542 -5.44 0.15 14.29
CA PHE A 542 -5.18 -1.16 14.90
C PHE A 542 -3.71 -1.29 15.33
N PHE A 543 -2.79 -0.80 14.51
CA PHE A 543 -1.35 -0.83 14.77
C PHE A 543 -0.93 -0.05 16.03
N LEU A 544 -1.66 1.03 16.33
CA LEU A 544 -1.47 1.84 17.53
C LEU A 544 -2.35 1.37 18.70
N GLU A 545 -3.11 0.29 18.54
CA GLU A 545 -4.05 -0.26 19.52
C GLU A 545 -5.04 0.78 20.05
N VAL A 546 -5.61 1.58 19.15
CA VAL A 546 -6.49 2.70 19.48
C VAL A 546 -7.84 2.18 19.97
N ASP A 547 -8.27 2.67 21.14
CA ASP A 547 -9.64 2.48 21.60
C ASP A 547 -10.58 3.59 21.14
N ILE A 548 -10.06 4.83 21.05
CA ILE A 548 -10.83 6.03 20.73
C ILE A 548 -10.11 6.85 19.64
N CYS A 549 -10.68 6.89 18.43
CA CYS A 549 -10.24 7.78 17.35
C CYS A 549 -10.76 9.21 17.63
N GLN A 550 -9.90 10.10 18.16
CA GLN A 550 -10.25 11.46 18.55
C GLN A 550 -9.77 12.48 17.51
N MET A 551 -10.46 12.51 16.36
CA MET A 551 -10.04 13.28 15.18
C MET A 551 -11.13 14.25 14.73
N GLY A 552 -10.84 15.12 13.76
CA GLY A 552 -11.84 16.05 13.22
C GLY A 552 -12.93 15.32 12.43
N LEU A 553 -14.10 15.96 12.26
CA LEU A 553 -15.20 15.36 11.48
C LEU A 553 -14.83 14.98 10.04
N ASP A 554 -13.88 15.70 9.45
CA ASP A 554 -13.36 15.43 8.12
C ASP A 554 -12.66 14.07 8.00
N GLN A 555 -12.28 13.47 9.13
CA GLN A 555 -11.64 12.16 9.24
C GLN A 555 -12.64 11.00 9.42
N LYS A 556 -13.93 11.30 9.57
CA LYS A 556 -14.98 10.30 9.86
C LYS A 556 -15.01 9.14 8.88
N ARG A 557 -14.77 9.37 7.58
CA ARG A 557 -14.88 8.33 6.55
C ARG A 557 -13.90 7.17 6.74
N VAL A 558 -12.66 7.46 7.16
CA VAL A 558 -11.65 6.43 7.42
C VAL A 558 -11.86 5.78 8.79
N ASN A 559 -12.32 6.53 9.79
CA ASN A 559 -12.69 5.95 11.09
C ASN A 559 -13.86 4.96 10.95
N MET A 560 -14.86 5.29 10.12
CA MET A 560 -15.93 4.35 9.76
C MET A 560 -15.40 3.17 8.93
N LEU A 561 -14.41 3.37 8.06
CA LEU A 561 -13.76 2.27 7.34
C LEU A 561 -13.11 1.28 8.31
N ALA A 562 -12.47 1.76 9.37
CA ALA A 562 -11.89 0.91 10.42
C ALA A 562 -12.97 0.12 11.16
N ARG A 563 -14.11 0.75 11.51
CA ARG A 563 -15.26 0.01 12.08
C ARG A 563 -15.82 -1.03 11.11
N ASP A 564 -15.93 -0.71 9.81
CA ASP A 564 -16.38 -1.63 8.77
C ASP A 564 -15.39 -2.80 8.54
N TYR A 565 -14.12 -2.62 8.87
CA TYR A 565 -13.06 -3.64 8.77
C TYR A 565 -12.94 -4.48 10.03
N CYS A 566 -13.19 -3.89 11.21
CA CYS A 566 -13.04 -4.56 12.49
C CYS A 566 -13.90 -5.82 12.56
N LYS A 567 -13.24 -6.99 12.63
CA LYS A 567 -13.88 -8.30 12.82
C LYS A 567 -14.00 -8.70 14.29
N ALA A 568 -13.38 -7.93 15.18
CA ALA A 568 -13.33 -8.22 16.61
C ALA A 568 -14.66 -7.89 17.31
N SER A 569 -14.81 -8.36 18.55
CA SER A 569 -16.00 -8.08 19.37
C SER A 569 -16.15 -6.60 19.73
N ARG A 570 -15.08 -5.81 19.67
CA ARG A 570 -15.11 -4.38 19.99
C ARG A 570 -14.42 -3.55 18.93
N SER A 571 -15.20 -2.67 18.31
CA SER A 571 -14.74 -1.70 17.32
C SER A 571 -14.16 -0.44 17.99
N PRO A 572 -13.26 0.30 17.32
CA PRO A 572 -12.76 1.57 17.82
C PRO A 572 -13.91 2.57 17.97
N ILE A 573 -13.93 3.30 19.09
CA ILE A 573 -14.87 4.41 19.31
C ILE A 573 -14.45 5.57 18.43
N ILE A 574 -15.38 6.16 17.70
CA ILE A 574 -15.13 7.38 16.94
C ILE A 574 -15.65 8.56 17.75
N LEU A 575 -14.76 9.45 18.15
CA LEU A 575 -15.07 10.64 18.96
C LEU A 575 -14.69 11.91 18.19
N SER A 576 -15.51 12.27 17.20
CA SER A 576 -15.15 13.31 16.25
C SER A 576 -15.41 14.71 16.81
N HIS A 577 -14.42 15.59 16.78
CA HIS A 577 -14.56 16.97 17.28
C HIS A 577 -15.02 17.97 16.21
N HIS A 578 -15.54 19.10 16.67
CA HIS A 578 -16.01 20.20 15.83
C HIS A 578 -14.90 20.83 14.99
N MET A 579 -15.22 21.16 13.73
CA MET A 579 -14.28 21.83 12.83
C MET A 579 -14.32 23.34 13.08
N LEU A 580 -13.25 23.90 13.65
CA LEU A 580 -13.18 25.34 13.87
C LEU A 580 -13.18 26.09 12.52
N PRO A 581 -14.08 27.08 12.33
CA PRO A 581 -14.21 27.79 11.06
C PRO A 581 -13.03 28.73 10.79
N GLY A 582 -12.89 29.12 9.53
CA GLY A 582 -12.07 30.28 9.17
C GLY A 582 -12.73 31.57 9.67
N ILE A 583 -11.94 32.60 9.98
CA ILE A 583 -12.49 33.85 10.55
C ILE A 583 -13.27 34.69 9.53
N LYS A 584 -13.24 34.34 8.24
CA LYS A 584 -13.99 35.02 7.17
C LYS A 584 -15.36 34.38 6.94
N GLU A 585 -16.26 35.14 6.34
CA GLU A 585 -17.62 34.66 6.01
C GLU A 585 -17.58 33.43 5.09
N GLY A 586 -18.46 32.45 5.37
CA GLY A 586 -18.64 31.26 4.52
C GLY A 586 -17.56 30.19 4.63
N GLN A 587 -16.53 30.37 5.48
CA GLN A 587 -15.45 29.40 5.64
C GLN A 587 -15.73 28.41 6.77
N GLU A 588 -16.43 27.32 6.44
CA GLU A 588 -16.83 26.27 7.41
C GLU A 588 -15.65 25.54 8.06
N LYS A 589 -14.43 25.64 7.50
CA LYS A 589 -13.20 25.07 8.05
C LYS A 589 -12.03 26.01 7.81
N MET A 590 -11.19 26.19 8.81
CA MET A 590 -9.92 26.90 8.65
C MET A 590 -9.02 26.20 7.62
N SER A 591 -8.43 26.98 6.71
CA SER A 591 -7.51 26.46 5.70
C SER A 591 -6.16 27.18 5.74
N LYS A 592 -5.07 26.42 5.57
CA LYS A 592 -3.72 26.98 5.40
C LYS A 592 -3.56 27.72 4.06
N SER A 593 -4.46 27.49 3.09
CA SER A 593 -4.43 28.10 1.75
C SER A 593 -4.83 29.57 1.74
N ASP A 594 -5.61 30.04 2.72
CA ASP A 594 -5.89 31.46 2.94
C ASP A 594 -5.26 31.89 4.29
N PRO A 595 -4.00 32.36 4.30
CA PRO A 595 -3.31 32.74 5.53
C PRO A 595 -4.00 33.86 6.30
N SER A 596 -4.83 34.66 5.65
CA SER A 596 -5.56 35.75 6.28
C SER A 596 -6.84 35.30 6.98
N SER A 597 -7.29 34.05 6.74
CA SER A 597 -8.45 33.50 7.41
C SER A 597 -8.14 32.52 8.56
N ALA A 598 -6.86 32.24 8.78
CA ALA A 598 -6.36 31.38 9.84
C ALA A 598 -5.53 32.18 10.85
N ILE A 599 -5.76 31.96 12.15
CA ILE A 599 -4.83 32.39 13.20
C ILE A 599 -3.77 31.29 13.36
N PHE A 600 -2.51 31.64 13.15
CA PHE A 600 -1.38 30.73 13.36
C PHE A 600 -0.80 30.90 14.76
N MET A 601 -0.22 29.81 15.28
CA MET A 601 0.24 29.71 16.66
C MET A 601 1.32 30.72 17.04
N GLU A 602 2.08 31.19 16.05
CA GLU A 602 3.18 32.14 16.19
C GLU A 602 2.88 33.51 15.54
N ASP A 603 1.64 33.79 15.14
CA ASP A 603 1.27 35.13 14.66
C ASP A 603 1.57 36.17 15.74
N SER A 604 2.15 37.31 15.35
CA SER A 604 2.42 38.43 16.26
C SER A 604 1.11 39.02 16.80
N GLU A 605 1.21 39.80 17.88
CA GLU A 605 0.05 40.48 18.45
C GLU A 605 -0.68 41.34 17.40
N SER A 606 0.08 42.09 16.60
CA SER A 606 -0.45 42.90 15.51
C SER A 606 -1.18 42.08 14.46
N GLN A 607 -0.65 40.91 14.08
CA GLN A 607 -1.28 40.01 13.10
C GLN A 607 -2.59 39.43 13.62
N VAL A 608 -2.65 39.04 14.90
CA VAL A 608 -3.89 38.56 15.53
C VAL A 608 -4.93 39.68 15.56
N ASN A 609 -4.54 40.89 16.01
CA ASN A 609 -5.44 42.04 16.09
C ASN A 609 -6.01 42.41 14.72
N GLU A 610 -5.17 42.42 13.67
CA GLU A 610 -5.60 42.70 12.30
C GLU A 610 -6.61 41.65 11.80
N LYS A 611 -6.28 40.37 11.94
CA LYS A 611 -7.12 39.25 11.49
C LYS A 611 -8.47 39.22 12.20
N ILE A 612 -8.50 39.36 13.52
CA ILE A 612 -9.74 39.38 14.29
C ILE A 612 -10.55 40.67 14.01
N GLY A 613 -9.89 41.81 13.81
CA GLY A 613 -10.56 43.04 13.39
C GLY A 613 -11.34 42.85 12.08
N GLN A 614 -10.78 42.10 11.13
CA GLN A 614 -11.39 41.76 9.84
C GLN A 614 -12.35 40.55 9.88
N ALA A 615 -12.48 39.87 11.02
CA ALA A 615 -13.28 38.66 11.12
C ALA A 615 -14.77 38.94 10.84
N PHE A 616 -15.47 37.96 10.29
CA PHE A 616 -16.91 37.99 10.14
C PHE A 616 -17.58 37.89 11.51
N CYS A 617 -18.31 38.93 11.91
CA CYS A 617 -19.00 39.00 13.19
C CYS A 617 -20.29 39.82 13.03
N PRO A 618 -21.31 39.29 12.34
CA PRO A 618 -22.56 40.01 12.08
C PRO A 618 -23.28 40.37 13.39
N HIS A 619 -23.81 41.59 13.49
CA HIS A 619 -24.49 42.07 14.69
C HIS A 619 -25.74 41.25 14.99
N LYS A 620 -25.90 40.82 16.26
CA LYS A 620 -27.03 40.01 16.77
C LYS A 620 -27.22 38.63 16.14
N VAL A 621 -26.32 38.18 15.27
CA VAL A 621 -26.37 36.86 14.64
C VAL A 621 -25.34 35.96 15.30
N THR A 622 -25.83 34.87 15.90
CA THR A 622 -24.99 33.93 16.66
C THR A 622 -24.65 32.68 15.86
N GLU A 623 -25.46 32.37 14.86
CA GLU A 623 -25.35 31.22 13.99
C GLU A 623 -24.21 31.42 12.99
N ARG A 624 -23.29 30.45 12.90
CA ARG A 624 -22.12 30.49 11.99
C ARG A 624 -21.27 31.76 12.18
N ASN A 625 -21.16 32.26 13.41
CA ASN A 625 -20.34 33.41 13.74
C ASN A 625 -18.96 32.94 14.25
N PRO A 626 -17.88 33.07 13.44
CA PRO A 626 -16.58 32.52 13.80
C PRO A 626 -16.00 33.17 15.07
N CYS A 627 -16.31 34.44 15.37
CA CYS A 627 -15.83 35.06 16.61
C CYS A 627 -16.44 34.36 17.84
N LEU A 628 -17.73 34.06 17.81
CA LEU A 628 -18.41 33.36 18.91
C LEU A 628 -17.93 31.91 19.03
N GLU A 629 -17.67 31.23 17.91
CA GLU A 629 -17.13 29.87 17.92
C GLU A 629 -15.71 29.82 18.50
N TYR A 630 -14.86 30.82 18.26
CA TYR A 630 -13.52 30.88 18.88
C TYR A 630 -13.64 31.10 20.38
N ILE A 631 -14.60 31.90 20.83
CA ILE A 631 -14.86 32.08 22.26
C ILE A 631 -15.33 30.77 22.87
N GLU A 632 -16.28 30.07 22.23
CA GLU A 632 -16.85 28.80 22.67
C GLU A 632 -15.84 27.66 22.74
N TYR A 633 -15.04 27.48 21.70
CA TYR A 633 -14.19 26.29 21.54
C TYR A 633 -12.72 26.52 21.90
N ILE A 634 -12.25 27.77 22.01
CA ILE A 634 -10.85 28.09 22.34
C ILE A 634 -10.76 28.89 23.64
N VAL A 635 -11.41 30.05 23.72
CA VAL A 635 -11.16 30.99 24.83
C VAL A 635 -11.76 30.48 26.14
N LEU A 636 -13.06 30.14 26.16
CA LEU A 636 -13.73 29.65 27.36
C LEU A 636 -13.09 28.35 27.88
N PRO A 637 -12.79 27.32 27.06
CA PRO A 637 -12.16 26.11 27.56
C PRO A 637 -10.72 26.31 28.05
N LYS A 638 -9.96 27.24 27.45
CA LYS A 638 -8.56 27.48 27.86
C LYS A 638 -8.44 28.41 29.07
N SER A 639 -9.32 29.40 29.19
CA SER A 639 -9.21 30.48 30.19
C SER A 639 -10.25 30.39 31.31
N GLY A 640 -11.30 29.58 31.12
CA GLY A 640 -12.43 29.43 32.04
C GLY A 640 -13.41 30.61 32.06
N ARG A 641 -13.09 31.70 31.35
CA ARG A 641 -13.89 32.93 31.26
C ARG A 641 -13.56 33.73 30.02
N PHE A 642 -14.45 34.65 29.65
CA PHE A 642 -14.25 35.64 28.60
C PHE A 642 -14.63 37.03 29.09
N ASP A 643 -13.66 37.94 29.13
CA ASP A 643 -13.81 39.28 29.68
C ASP A 643 -13.98 40.32 28.56
N VAL A 644 -15.13 41.00 28.52
CA VAL A 644 -15.39 42.13 27.62
C VAL A 644 -15.29 43.43 28.41
N LEU A 645 -14.16 44.13 28.24
CA LEU A 645 -13.84 45.37 28.94
C LEU A 645 -13.99 46.57 27.99
N ARG A 646 -14.89 47.51 28.30
CA ARG A 646 -15.13 48.73 27.51
C ARG A 646 -14.35 49.93 28.03
N ASN A 647 -14.18 50.06 29.35
CA ASN A 647 -13.21 50.93 30.03
C ASN A 647 -13.06 50.52 31.52
N GLU A 648 -12.01 50.98 32.22
CA GLU A 648 -11.68 50.56 33.60
C GLU A 648 -12.74 50.91 34.66
N THR A 649 -13.62 51.88 34.38
CA THR A 649 -14.63 52.39 35.32
C THR A 649 -16.07 52.10 34.89
N ASP A 650 -16.28 51.35 33.80
CA ASP A 650 -17.60 51.15 33.21
C ASP A 650 -18.38 50.05 33.94
N SER A 651 -19.62 50.37 34.33
CA SER A 651 -20.60 49.37 34.77
C SER A 651 -21.02 48.40 33.66
N SER A 652 -20.57 48.60 32.42
CA SER A 652 -20.85 47.74 31.27
C SER A 652 -19.80 46.66 30.99
N ASN A 653 -18.71 46.58 31.78
CA ASN A 653 -17.80 45.45 31.73
C ASN A 653 -18.53 44.15 32.09
N ARG A 654 -18.36 43.10 31.29
CA ARG A 654 -18.97 41.79 31.54
C ARG A 654 -17.93 40.68 31.44
N THR A 655 -18.07 39.71 32.34
CA THR A 655 -17.32 38.46 32.33
C THR A 655 -18.30 37.34 32.07
N TYR A 656 -18.03 36.55 31.04
CA TYR A 656 -18.85 35.39 30.65
C TYR A 656 -18.15 34.11 31.08
N SER A 657 -18.88 33.23 31.77
CA SER A 657 -18.38 31.89 32.12
C SER A 657 -18.93 30.80 31.21
N THR A 658 -20.02 31.09 30.49
CA THR A 658 -20.66 30.18 29.54
C THR A 658 -20.92 30.86 28.20
N ILE A 659 -20.98 30.08 27.13
CA ILE A 659 -21.26 30.62 25.79
C ILE A 659 -22.72 31.04 25.65
N GLU A 660 -23.63 30.41 26.41
CA GLU A 660 -25.06 30.71 26.42
C GLU A 660 -25.33 32.13 26.92
N GLU A 661 -24.69 32.55 28.02
CA GLU A 661 -24.78 33.92 28.55
C GLU A 661 -24.32 34.95 27.50
N LEU A 662 -23.20 34.66 26.84
CA LEU A 662 -22.63 35.53 25.82
C LEU A 662 -23.52 35.62 24.58
N LYS A 663 -24.00 34.48 24.09
CA LYS A 663 -24.89 34.41 22.92
C LYS A 663 -26.19 35.17 23.18
N GLU A 664 -26.75 35.11 24.39
CA GLU A 664 -27.96 35.85 24.75
C GLU A 664 -27.72 37.36 24.68
N ASP A 665 -26.69 37.87 25.37
CA ASP A 665 -26.36 39.29 25.35
C ASP A 665 -26.04 39.80 23.93
N TYR A 666 -25.36 38.96 23.13
CA TYR A 666 -25.05 39.28 21.74
C TYR A 666 -26.30 39.36 20.88
N ARG A 667 -27.24 38.40 21.03
CA ARG A 667 -28.51 38.37 20.29
C ARG A 667 -29.43 39.54 20.68
N CYS A 668 -29.44 39.93 21.95
CA CYS A 668 -30.14 41.11 22.45
C CYS A 668 -29.53 42.44 21.98
N GLY A 669 -28.28 42.44 21.51
CA GLY A 669 -27.54 43.66 21.12
C GLY A 669 -26.92 44.41 22.28
N ILE A 670 -26.82 43.78 23.46
CA ILE A 670 -26.11 44.33 24.62
C ILE A 670 -24.61 44.39 24.31
N LEU A 671 -24.09 43.35 23.62
CA LEU A 671 -22.73 43.31 23.09
C LEU A 671 -22.68 43.79 21.64
N HIS A 672 -21.75 44.71 21.34
CA HIS A 672 -21.44 45.11 19.97
C HIS A 672 -20.34 44.21 19.39
N PRO A 673 -20.34 43.90 18.07
CA PRO A 673 -19.33 43.04 17.46
C PRO A 673 -17.90 43.55 17.65
N ASP A 674 -17.70 44.86 17.65
CA ASP A 674 -16.38 45.46 17.85
C ASP A 674 -15.83 45.20 19.26
N ASP A 675 -16.68 45.26 20.29
CA ASP A 675 -16.28 44.94 21.67
C ASP A 675 -15.86 43.47 21.76
N VAL A 676 -16.65 42.57 21.14
CA VAL A 676 -16.36 41.13 21.10
C VAL A 676 -15.06 40.86 20.38
N LYS A 677 -14.80 41.51 19.25
CA LYS A 677 -13.55 41.37 18.48
C LYS A 677 -12.34 41.85 19.27
N LEU A 678 -12.42 43.00 19.93
CA LEU A 678 -11.34 43.54 20.75
C LEU A 678 -11.00 42.60 21.92
N ALA A 679 -12.03 42.15 22.64
CA ALA A 679 -11.88 41.19 23.73
C ALA A 679 -11.33 39.84 23.25
N LEU A 680 -11.82 39.34 22.12
CA LEU A 680 -11.34 38.11 21.50
C LEU A 680 -9.87 38.21 21.10
N ALA A 681 -9.46 39.29 20.43
CA ALA A 681 -8.07 39.50 20.03
C ALA A 681 -7.15 39.50 21.24
N LYS A 682 -7.52 40.22 22.31
CA LYS A 682 -6.78 40.23 23.58
C LYS A 682 -6.65 38.83 24.17
N ALA A 683 -7.75 38.09 24.31
CA ALA A 683 -7.73 36.76 24.89
C ALA A 683 -6.88 35.76 24.06
N ILE A 684 -6.98 35.80 22.73
CA ILE A 684 -6.14 34.97 21.86
C ILE A 684 -4.66 35.35 22.00
N ASN A 685 -4.33 36.64 22.09
CA ASN A 685 -2.95 37.06 22.31
C ASN A 685 -2.38 36.57 23.64
N GLU A 686 -3.14 36.62 24.72
CA GLU A 686 -2.75 36.07 26.02
C GLU A 686 -2.51 34.55 25.94
N ILE A 687 -3.39 33.81 25.26
CA ILE A 687 -3.26 32.36 25.06
C ILE A 687 -2.01 32.00 24.24
N LEU A 688 -1.67 32.80 23.22
CA LEU A 688 -0.53 32.55 22.34
C LEU A 688 0.81 33.09 22.88
N GLN A 689 0.79 33.92 23.92
CA GLN A 689 1.99 34.55 24.46
C GLN A 689 3.08 33.54 24.87
N PRO A 690 2.78 32.42 25.57
CA PRO A 690 3.80 31.43 25.91
C PRO A 690 4.51 30.82 24.69
N VAL A 691 3.78 30.67 23.57
CA VAL A 691 4.33 30.16 22.32
C VAL A 691 5.29 31.17 21.69
N ARG A 692 4.92 32.46 21.68
CA ARG A 692 5.80 33.54 21.19
C ARG A 692 7.07 33.62 22.01
N ASP A 693 6.93 33.64 23.34
CA ASP A 693 8.05 33.71 24.27
C ASP A 693 9.00 32.53 24.06
N HIS A 694 8.47 31.31 23.87
CA HIS A 694 9.27 30.10 23.59
C HIS A 694 10.15 30.27 22.34
N PHE A 695 9.55 30.69 21.23
CA PHE A 695 10.26 30.89 19.95
C PHE A 695 11.17 32.12 19.93
N GLU A 696 11.02 33.05 20.88
CA GLU A 696 11.93 34.19 21.01
C GLU A 696 13.14 33.87 21.91
N THR A 697 12.90 33.15 23.00
CA THR A 697 13.88 32.92 24.08
C THR A 697 14.71 31.65 23.93
N HIS A 698 14.24 30.65 23.17
CA HIS A 698 14.97 29.41 22.93
C HIS A 698 15.62 29.43 21.54
N PRO A 699 16.97 29.49 21.44
CA PRO A 699 17.66 29.64 20.15
C PRO A 699 17.33 28.54 19.12
N ASP A 700 17.24 27.29 19.57
CA ASP A 700 16.96 26.14 18.69
C ASP A 700 15.53 26.19 18.15
N ALA A 701 14.55 26.51 19.00
CA ALA A 701 13.16 26.69 18.58
C ALA A 701 13.03 27.88 17.61
N LYS A 702 13.72 28.99 17.88
CA LYS A 702 13.76 30.15 16.98
C LYS A 702 14.30 29.80 15.59
N ALA A 703 15.45 29.13 15.54
CA ALA A 703 16.06 28.68 14.28
C ALA A 703 15.13 27.72 13.51
N LEU A 704 14.45 26.84 14.24
CA LEU A 704 13.44 25.93 13.68
C LEU A 704 12.27 26.70 13.06
N LEU A 705 11.72 27.70 13.76
CA LEU A 705 10.63 28.54 13.24
C LEU A 705 11.06 29.33 11.99
N ASP A 706 12.26 29.93 12.01
CA ASP A 706 12.80 30.66 10.87
C ASP A 706 12.94 29.76 9.64
N THR A 707 13.40 28.52 9.85
CA THR A 707 13.48 27.49 8.81
C THR A 707 12.09 27.15 8.25
N VAL A 708 11.09 26.93 9.10
CA VAL A 708 9.72 26.64 8.66
C VAL A 708 9.09 27.82 7.90
N LYS A 709 9.36 29.06 8.32
CA LYS A 709 8.91 30.27 7.60
C LYS A 709 9.55 30.36 6.22
N ALA A 710 10.82 29.97 6.06
CA ALA A 710 11.52 30.00 4.78
C ALA A 710 10.91 29.05 3.73
N TYR A 711 10.31 27.93 4.14
CA TYR A 711 9.67 26.98 3.22
C TYR A 711 8.46 27.55 2.44
N ARG A 712 7.89 28.68 2.86
CA ARG A 712 6.84 29.39 2.09
C ARG A 712 7.35 29.97 0.77
N GLY A 713 8.66 30.26 0.66
CA GLY A 713 9.25 30.87 -0.53
C GLY A 713 9.44 29.91 -1.72
N THR A 714 9.45 28.59 -1.47
CA THR A 714 9.80 27.56 -2.48
C THR A 714 8.60 26.80 -3.03
N SER A 715 7.43 26.89 -2.39
CA SER A 715 6.26 26.04 -2.70
C SER A 715 5.22 26.71 -3.63
N GLY A 716 5.33 28.03 -3.88
CA GLY A 716 4.38 28.79 -4.70
C GLY A 716 4.59 28.75 -6.21
N SER A 717 5.76 28.30 -6.71
CA SER A 717 6.14 28.42 -8.13
C SER A 717 6.01 27.15 -8.96
N GLN A 718 5.67 25.99 -8.37
CA GLN A 718 5.50 24.73 -9.11
C GLN A 718 4.08 24.14 -9.09
N MET A 719 3.12 24.80 -8.43
CA MET A 719 1.75 24.27 -8.27
C MET A 719 0.80 24.50 -9.47
N GLN A 720 1.29 24.94 -10.65
CA GLN A 720 0.41 25.23 -11.80
C GLN A 720 0.76 24.54 -13.14
N SER A 721 1.71 23.60 -13.22
CA SER A 721 1.95 22.92 -14.52
C SER A 721 2.53 21.51 -14.42
N GLY A 722 2.10 20.71 -13.44
CA GLY A 722 2.33 19.27 -13.45
C GLY A 722 1.34 18.57 -14.37
N ALA A 723 1.41 18.80 -15.68
CA ALA A 723 0.76 17.93 -16.64
C ALA A 723 1.46 16.56 -16.54
N VAL A 724 0.79 15.57 -15.97
CA VAL A 724 1.14 14.17 -16.15
C VAL A 724 1.00 13.90 -17.66
N PRO A 725 2.02 13.39 -18.38
CA PRO A 725 1.88 13.12 -19.79
C PRO A 725 0.74 12.12 -20.02
N GLU A 726 -0.33 12.54 -20.69
CA GLU A 726 -1.26 11.60 -21.33
C GLU A 726 -0.50 11.00 -22.52
N HIS A 727 0.04 9.79 -22.35
CA HIS A 727 0.55 9.03 -23.48
C HIS A 727 -0.59 8.28 -24.16
N SER A 728 -0.75 8.63 -25.43
CA SER A 728 -1.76 8.15 -26.36
C SER A 728 -1.48 6.68 -26.65
N ILE A 729 -2.35 5.79 -26.17
CA ILE A 729 -2.37 4.42 -26.67
C ILE A 729 -2.90 4.48 -28.10
N ASN A 730 -2.00 4.33 -29.08
CA ASN A 730 -2.36 4.16 -30.48
C ASN A 730 -3.22 2.90 -30.63
N LYS A 731 -4.53 3.08 -30.75
CA LYS A 731 -5.43 2.06 -31.29
C LYS A 731 -5.32 2.11 -32.81
N GLU A 732 -4.54 1.19 -33.39
CA GLU A 732 -4.70 0.84 -34.79
C GLU A 732 -6.07 0.17 -34.95
N HIS A 733 -6.97 0.84 -35.65
CA HIS A 733 -8.24 0.28 -36.08
C HIS A 733 -8.03 -0.47 -37.39
N GLU A 734 -8.23 -1.79 -37.35
CA GLU A 734 -8.45 -2.63 -38.52
C GLU A 734 -9.60 -2.07 -39.36
N GLY A 735 -9.31 -1.82 -40.63
CA GLY A 735 -10.30 -1.46 -41.63
C GLY A 735 -11.17 -2.66 -41.98
N SER A 736 -12.48 -2.49 -41.82
CA SER A 736 -13.47 -3.32 -42.51
C SER A 736 -14.16 -2.46 -43.56
N ALA A 737 -13.87 -2.77 -44.82
CA ALA A 737 -14.49 -2.18 -45.99
C ALA A 737 -15.90 -2.76 -46.19
N CYS A 738 -16.90 -1.90 -46.30
CA CYS A 738 -18.17 -2.24 -46.92
C CYS A 738 -18.00 -2.34 -48.44
N LEU A 739 -18.16 -3.55 -48.97
CA LEU A 739 -19.18 -3.86 -49.98
C LEU A 739 -19.77 -5.24 -49.68
#